data_AF-A0A1L8GZ96-F1
#
_entry.id   AF-A0A1L8GZ96-F1
#
_cell.length_a   1.000
_cell.length_b   1.000
_cell.length_c   1.000
_cell.angle_alpha   90.00
_cell.angle_beta   90.00
_cell.angle_gamma   90.00
#
_symmetry.space_group_name_H-M   'P 1'
#
loop_
_entity.id
_entity.type
_entity.pdbx_description
1 polymer ?
#
loop_
_entity_poly.entity_id
_entity_poly.type
_entity_poly.pdbx_seq_one_letter_code
_entity_poly.pdbx_strand_id
1 'polypeptide(L)'
;MSSLGEEKAELSDSSTEEEEEGEEKPLYPIAPSKAWGGDTKDISASIAFQYLDELSTSGKISGTKSADLKDKYTLLYQTLKRIQESEVRLLQDAKRFTNQLEQQDWEKSDQLYEGYNTEISRLREQLLKYNNDINEAEEREYSLQYKLECLQEEKKLLVREYDRMPKAGDYEKRIKILQENIKDLQKENTQRRMEIKALKEDLETKQRQMDKEQREIGQKLEQQEVVKHELVQLSYVPQQIGKETEKINRRIVEAQKRKNMLEKECQVLNDNLKQMEHKARLTLEEKEEVMKELEGKRTWLEAKEQECNHLTKLLELAKENEAVALGERAAMDLSLRHAMIDKQTQHDALTRKTREKERDLRNTKKMELHLKSACDAIAHTQNLHEKIKAEVDCFPKADALIEKRKELRKEVEVIRRQFAQQQTLTELEAHTLEQCIAEEEQLVKEQSERREELVNLTRLVQIKAEEREQKSRDLIKAKQRYQQVLQEVKGRHLIIGEHKKKNQDVQKRLKEFAKMYDIIRNERNKCVSLIQTAMQRASELREKIKIIANEMEILRNNVVNKDRQLQKIKLKENNNQMVRDSLQKDLSRVRVHLEELKEKREQQKMQIGRLTNMINQAEVDMVQLQEKYQAAVQNRNERGVQLIEREEEICIFFEKINTQEMILRNGDLEMVSMDEKMRFLQIEVAEKKRQVEQLQKSLPNKRILESDLVTLQIQLSQCNDKVAELEKQTEDPGKEYRIRLLEGKDPSLQELMRKTEELELHLAQKEEQLLEKDLLYEQVSRLTDQIHTKAENGKLDTLLLSKKMNELHKKIKNTTKKMMSQIAELSMQQANSIKLQEELRNKVKIVETCYTRMEQGLPPSEETEIEWKKMIQDKHRRQKEKEQKARMAEEEEQHLLPNGAYTTAEQRPNAYIPEDETALPLPRPYGILAPFKPSETGSNMRHIRKPIVKPIEI
;
A
#
# COMPACT_ATOMS: atom_id res chain seq x y z
N MET A 1 6.83 75.33 4.71
CA MET A 1 5.36 75.50 4.86
C MET A 1 4.87 74.24 5.53
N SER A 2 4.15 74.33 6.66
CA SER A 2 2.74 74.77 6.79
C SER A 2 1.81 73.86 5.97
N SER A 3 0.83 73.14 6.54
CA SER A 3 -0.27 73.55 7.46
C SER A 3 -1.32 74.43 6.74
N LEU A 4 -2.62 74.39 7.04
CA LEU A 4 -3.39 73.58 8.02
C LEU A 4 -4.28 72.55 7.27
N GLY A 5 -5.13 71.71 7.88
CA GLY A 5 -6.35 72.05 8.65
C GLY A 5 -7.58 71.44 7.93
N GLU A 6 -8.79 71.35 8.50
CA GLU A 6 -9.23 71.54 9.89
C GLU A 6 -10.65 70.92 10.05
N GLU A 7 -11.35 71.18 11.16
CA GLU A 7 -12.80 70.91 11.40
C GLU A 7 -13.27 69.44 11.64
N LYS A 8 -14.27 69.14 12.51
CA LYS A 8 -14.84 69.84 13.70
C LYS A 8 -15.79 68.87 14.47
N ALA A 9 -15.91 69.07 15.79
CA ALA A 9 -17.13 68.83 16.62
C ALA A 9 -17.67 67.36 16.74
N GLU A 10 -18.44 66.94 17.76
CA GLU A 10 -18.94 67.57 19.01
C GLU A 10 -19.37 66.47 20.05
N LEU A 11 -19.55 66.85 21.33
CA LEU A 11 -20.41 66.21 22.37
C LEU A 11 -20.19 64.71 22.72
N SER A 12 -19.60 64.35 23.88
CA SER A 12 -20.22 64.19 25.24
C SER A 12 -21.06 62.88 25.40
N ASP A 13 -21.14 62.21 26.56
CA ASP A 13 -20.92 62.69 27.95
C ASP A 13 -20.47 61.58 28.95
N SER A 14 -20.15 62.03 30.18
CA SER A 14 -20.01 61.43 31.54
C SER A 14 -20.43 59.96 31.86
N SER A 15 -20.17 59.38 33.05
CA SER A 15 -19.66 59.90 34.34
C SER A 15 -18.90 58.84 35.18
N THR A 16 -17.99 59.29 36.05
CA THR A 16 -17.85 58.81 37.45
C THR A 16 -17.00 59.83 38.23
N GLU A 17 -17.52 60.32 39.36
CA GLU A 17 -16.89 61.33 40.24
C GLU A 17 -16.47 60.67 41.57
N GLU A 18 -16.37 61.43 42.67
CA GLU A 18 -15.72 61.08 43.96
C GLU A 18 -14.18 61.14 43.84
N GLU A 19 -13.49 62.24 44.15
CA GLU A 19 -13.55 63.18 45.30
C GLU A 19 -13.22 62.53 46.65
N GLU A 20 -11.95 62.69 47.07
CA GLU A 20 -11.59 62.81 48.50
C GLU A 20 -10.88 64.15 48.71
N GLU A 21 -11.35 64.91 49.70
CA GLU A 21 -10.67 66.06 50.30
C GLU A 21 -9.43 65.55 51.10
N GLY A 22 -8.42 66.35 51.43
CA GLY A 22 -8.26 67.80 51.25
C GLY A 22 -7.49 68.44 52.41
N GLU A 23 -6.42 67.80 52.92
CA GLU A 23 -5.60 68.40 53.98
C GLU A 23 -4.49 69.31 53.42
N GLU A 24 -4.35 70.50 54.02
CA GLU A 24 -3.49 71.57 53.53
C GLU A 24 -2.16 71.72 54.29
N LYS A 25 -1.16 72.27 53.57
CA LYS A 25 -0.02 73.07 54.08
C LYS A 25 1.08 72.30 54.86
N PRO A 26 2.27 72.91 55.06
CA PRO A 26 2.78 74.18 54.48
C PRO A 26 4.03 74.01 53.59
N LEU A 27 4.18 74.85 52.56
CA LEU A 27 5.49 75.06 51.93
C LEU A 27 6.40 75.91 52.84
N TYR A 28 7.64 75.47 53.04
CA TYR A 28 8.74 76.33 53.51
C TYR A 28 10.00 76.17 52.64
N PRO A 29 10.88 77.19 52.53
CA PRO A 29 11.66 77.41 51.31
C PRO A 29 12.96 76.62 51.17
N ILE A 30 13.40 76.50 49.92
CA ILE A 30 14.70 75.92 49.53
C ILE A 30 15.85 76.82 50.04
N ALA A 31 16.76 76.25 50.83
CA ALA A 31 17.98 76.92 51.28
C ALA A 31 19.04 76.98 50.15
N PRO A 32 19.71 78.12 49.90
CA PRO A 32 20.76 78.22 48.89
C PRO A 32 21.99 77.35 49.17
N SER A 33 22.61 76.83 48.10
CA SER A 33 23.84 76.02 48.18
C SER A 33 25.01 76.82 48.76
N LYS A 34 25.66 76.28 49.80
CA LYS A 34 26.66 76.99 50.62
C LYS A 34 27.97 76.19 50.72
N ALA A 35 28.86 76.33 49.73
CA ALA A 35 30.16 75.65 49.71
C ALA A 35 31.25 76.35 48.86
N TRP A 36 31.39 77.68 48.95
CA TRP A 36 32.59 78.41 48.52
C TRP A 36 33.05 79.33 49.65
N GLY A 37 34.35 79.29 49.99
CA GLY A 37 34.90 79.87 51.23
C GLY A 37 34.66 78.95 52.43
N GLY A 38 35.64 78.25 53.00
CA GLY A 38 37.10 78.34 52.84
C GLY A 38 37.68 79.01 54.09
N ASP A 39 38.53 78.29 54.83
CA ASP A 39 38.90 78.71 56.18
C ASP A 39 39.86 79.91 56.18
N THR A 40 39.56 80.85 57.05
CA THR A 40 40.15 82.20 57.15
C THR A 40 41.62 82.16 57.61
N LYS A 41 42.46 83.18 57.37
CA LYS A 41 42.47 84.38 58.22
C LYS A 41 42.94 85.73 57.60
N ASP A 42 43.76 85.75 56.56
CA ASP A 42 44.43 87.00 56.13
C ASP A 42 43.74 87.75 54.98
N ILE A 43 43.23 88.95 55.25
CA ILE A 43 42.67 89.86 54.22
C ILE A 43 43.79 90.34 53.26
N SER A 44 45.01 90.46 53.77
CA SER A 44 46.24 90.74 53.00
C SER A 44 46.58 89.66 51.97
N ALA A 45 46.10 88.42 52.15
CA ALA A 45 46.23 87.33 51.19
C ALA A 45 45.09 87.32 50.14
N SER A 46 44.15 88.27 50.18
CA SER A 46 43.15 88.43 49.12
C SER A 46 43.83 88.81 47.80
N ILE A 47 43.41 88.16 46.72
CA ILE A 47 43.86 88.44 45.34
C ILE A 47 43.71 89.93 44.99
N ALA A 48 42.67 90.59 45.50
CA ALA A 48 42.46 92.03 45.32
C ALA A 48 43.53 92.91 46.01
N PHE A 49 44.06 92.47 47.15
CA PHE A 49 45.15 93.18 47.83
C PHE A 49 46.48 93.01 47.08
N GLN A 50 46.74 91.81 46.54
CA GLN A 50 47.94 91.50 45.76
C GLN A 50 48.00 92.33 44.47
N TYR A 51 46.92 92.38 43.67
CA TYR A 51 46.86 93.24 42.48
C TYR A 51 47.04 94.74 42.80
N LEU A 52 46.61 95.21 43.97
CA LEU A 52 46.81 96.60 44.39
C LEU A 52 48.28 96.90 44.81
N ASP A 53 49.04 95.89 45.24
CA ASP A 53 50.49 96.02 45.46
C ASP A 53 51.28 95.92 44.15
N GLU A 54 50.90 95.06 43.21
CA GLU A 54 51.50 95.00 41.87
C GLU A 54 51.32 96.31 41.09
N LEU A 55 50.14 96.94 41.18
CA LEU A 55 49.87 98.24 40.55
C LEU A 55 50.60 99.41 41.25
N SER A 56 50.87 99.30 42.55
CA SER A 56 51.66 100.25 43.33
C SER A 56 53.16 100.13 43.01
N THR A 57 53.70 98.91 43.05
CA THR A 57 55.13 98.63 42.77
C THR A 57 55.51 98.86 41.30
N SER A 58 54.58 98.66 40.35
CA SER A 58 54.76 99.05 38.95
C SER A 58 54.58 100.56 38.68
N GLY A 59 54.39 101.38 39.72
CA GLY A 59 54.35 102.84 39.66
C GLY A 59 53.11 103.45 38.99
N LYS A 60 52.10 102.62 38.65
CA LYS A 60 50.90 103.06 37.92
C LYS A 60 49.86 103.74 38.81
N ILE A 61 49.91 103.52 40.12
CA ILE A 61 49.14 104.26 41.12
C ILE A 61 50.06 104.73 42.25
N SER A 62 49.82 105.94 42.77
CA SER A 62 50.49 106.42 43.99
C SER A 62 50.19 105.48 45.15
N GLY A 63 51.19 105.18 46.00
CA GLY A 63 51.03 104.34 47.18
C GLY A 63 49.91 104.83 48.12
N THR A 64 49.73 106.15 48.25
CA THR A 64 48.60 106.75 48.97
C THR A 64 47.24 106.31 48.42
N LYS A 65 47.12 106.19 47.10
CA LYS A 65 45.89 105.80 46.40
C LYS A 65 45.66 104.29 46.40
N SER A 66 46.71 103.49 46.53
CA SER A 66 46.61 102.05 46.81
C SER A 66 46.11 101.79 48.24
N ALA A 67 46.66 102.50 49.24
CA ALA A 67 46.17 102.46 50.63
C ALA A 67 44.68 102.84 50.72
N ASP A 68 44.28 103.95 50.09
CA ASP A 68 42.89 104.44 50.02
C ASP A 68 41.89 103.41 49.46
N LEU A 69 42.33 102.53 48.54
CA LEU A 69 41.52 101.47 47.95
C LEU A 69 41.53 100.20 48.80
N LYS A 70 42.66 99.87 49.42
CA LYS A 70 42.80 98.78 50.40
C LYS A 70 41.91 99.01 51.62
N ASP A 71 41.87 100.23 52.15
CA ASP A 71 41.02 100.60 53.29
C ASP A 71 39.52 100.57 52.94
N LYS A 72 39.14 100.92 51.70
CA LYS A 72 37.75 100.76 51.23
C LYS A 72 37.37 99.29 51.07
N TYR A 73 38.30 98.43 50.68
CA TYR A 73 38.06 96.99 50.58
C TYR A 73 37.98 96.29 51.95
N THR A 74 38.85 96.64 52.90
CA THR A 74 38.74 96.13 54.30
C THR A 74 37.45 96.61 54.96
N LEU A 75 37.04 97.87 54.74
CA LEU A 75 35.74 98.37 55.22
C LEU A 75 34.56 97.56 54.65
N LEU A 76 34.56 97.28 53.34
CA LEU A 76 33.50 96.49 52.69
C LEU A 76 33.47 95.03 53.20
N TYR A 77 34.64 94.43 53.44
CA TYR A 77 34.74 93.08 54.02
C TYR A 77 34.23 93.04 55.47
N GLN A 78 34.53 94.08 56.26
CA GLN A 78 34.03 94.20 57.64
C GLN A 78 32.51 94.43 57.70
N THR A 79 31.91 95.19 56.77
CA THR A 79 30.44 95.34 56.73
C THR A 79 29.76 94.04 56.30
N LEU A 80 30.30 93.33 55.30
CA LEU A 80 29.78 92.00 54.91
C LEU A 80 29.81 91.01 56.07
N LYS A 81 30.92 90.95 56.83
CA LYS A 81 31.04 90.08 58.02
C LYS A 81 30.03 90.43 59.10
N ARG A 82 29.82 91.72 59.39
CA ARG A 82 28.79 92.18 60.35
C ARG A 82 27.37 91.78 59.92
N ILE A 83 27.06 91.83 58.63
CA ILE A 83 25.75 91.41 58.11
C ILE A 83 25.55 89.90 58.33
N GLN A 84 26.52 89.05 57.98
CA GLN A 84 26.44 87.60 58.25
C GLN A 84 26.35 87.28 59.75
N GLU A 85 27.09 87.99 60.60
CA GLU A 85 27.01 87.84 62.06
C GLU A 85 25.64 88.27 62.61
N SER A 86 24.94 89.21 61.97
CA SER A 86 23.57 89.61 62.34
C SER A 86 22.50 88.62 61.86
N GLU A 87 22.64 88.09 60.65
CA GLU A 87 21.76 87.06 60.07
C GLU A 87 21.76 85.78 60.91
N VAL A 88 22.95 85.32 61.33
CA VAL A 88 23.10 84.15 62.21
C VAL A 88 22.45 84.36 63.59
N ARG A 89 22.47 85.59 64.14
CA ARG A 89 21.77 85.90 65.40
C ARG A 89 20.26 85.88 65.24
N LEU A 90 19.72 86.52 64.20
CA LEU A 90 18.27 86.51 63.93
C LEU A 90 17.73 85.09 63.75
N LEU A 91 18.50 84.19 63.11
CA LEU A 91 18.16 82.76 62.99
C LEU A 91 18.24 81.98 64.33
N GLN A 92 19.04 82.44 65.29
CA GLN A 92 19.07 81.85 66.65
C GLN A 92 17.93 82.37 67.52
N ASP A 93 17.61 83.66 67.42
CA ASP A 93 16.50 84.27 68.18
C ASP A 93 15.14 83.78 67.68
N ALA A 94 14.95 83.59 66.36
CA ALA A 94 13.76 82.94 65.80
C ALA A 94 13.51 81.55 66.42
N LYS A 95 14.57 80.73 66.57
CA LYS A 95 14.50 79.41 67.23
C LYS A 95 14.30 79.47 68.75
N ARG A 96 14.48 80.63 69.38
CA ARG A 96 14.15 80.82 70.81
C ARG A 96 12.67 81.18 70.97
N PHE A 97 12.14 82.03 70.10
CA PHE A 97 10.73 82.42 70.15
C PHE A 97 9.76 81.30 69.77
N THR A 98 10.12 80.39 68.84
CA THR A 98 9.32 79.18 68.58
C THR A 98 9.17 78.33 69.84
N ASN A 99 10.28 78.03 70.51
CA ASN A 99 10.28 77.19 71.71
C ASN A 99 9.60 77.86 72.91
N GLN A 100 9.57 79.20 72.96
CA GLN A 100 8.83 79.94 73.98
C GLN A 100 7.32 79.98 73.71
N LEU A 101 6.87 80.03 72.45
CA LEU A 101 5.47 79.86 72.09
C LEU A 101 4.98 78.46 72.45
N GLU A 102 5.72 77.42 72.07
CA GLU A 102 5.42 76.03 72.41
C GLU A 102 5.28 75.83 73.93
N GLN A 103 6.09 76.49 74.75
CA GLN A 103 5.97 76.42 76.21
C GLN A 103 4.75 77.18 76.77
N GLN A 104 4.35 78.30 76.17
CA GLN A 104 3.22 79.11 76.66
C GLN A 104 1.84 78.50 76.40
N ASP A 105 1.70 77.53 75.49
CA ASP A 105 0.40 76.90 75.22
C ASP A 105 0.12 75.69 76.13
N TRP A 106 1.15 75.03 76.68
CA TRP A 106 0.96 74.03 77.74
C TRP A 106 0.44 74.65 79.05
N GLU A 107 1.01 75.79 79.49
CA GLU A 107 0.67 76.41 80.78
C GLU A 107 -0.77 76.99 80.87
N LYS A 108 -1.49 77.09 79.74
CA LYS A 108 -2.87 77.60 79.67
C LYS A 108 -3.94 76.52 79.90
N SER A 109 -3.60 75.23 79.76
CA SER A 109 -4.59 74.15 79.81
C SER A 109 -4.97 73.71 81.24
N ASP A 110 -4.05 73.83 82.21
CA ASP A 110 -4.21 73.26 83.55
C ASP A 110 -5.01 74.13 84.54
N GLN A 111 -5.33 75.39 84.20
CA GLN A 111 -5.83 76.38 85.18
C GLN A 111 -7.37 76.47 85.31
N LEU A 112 -8.14 75.49 84.82
CA LEU A 112 -9.62 75.56 84.75
C LEU A 112 -10.40 74.50 85.55
N TYR A 113 -9.74 73.61 86.30
CA TYR A 113 -10.41 72.43 86.89
C TYR A 113 -10.25 72.20 88.42
N GLU A 114 -9.93 73.23 89.21
CA GLU A 114 -10.12 73.18 90.68
C GLU A 114 -10.98 74.35 91.20
N GLY A 115 -12.20 74.06 91.67
CA GLY A 115 -13.05 75.05 92.35
C GLY A 115 -14.54 74.71 92.46
N TYR A 116 -15.01 74.49 93.69
CA TYR A 116 -16.43 74.49 94.12
C TYR A 116 -17.37 73.40 93.56
N ASN A 117 -17.43 72.27 94.28
CA ASN A 117 -18.51 71.29 94.15
C ASN A 117 -19.87 71.86 94.56
N THR A 118 -20.82 71.87 93.63
CA THR A 118 -22.26 72.04 93.88
C THR A 118 -23.03 70.92 93.18
N GLU A 119 -24.32 70.74 93.46
CA GLU A 119 -25.13 69.69 92.81
C GLU A 119 -25.16 69.82 91.28
N ILE A 120 -25.02 71.04 90.76
CA ILE A 120 -24.88 71.33 89.32
C ILE A 120 -23.62 70.67 88.75
N SER A 121 -22.51 70.66 89.48
CA SER A 121 -21.27 69.97 89.07
C SER A 121 -21.50 68.46 88.97
N ARG A 122 -22.24 67.87 89.92
CA ARG A 122 -22.53 66.43 89.95
C ARG A 122 -23.55 66.00 88.87
N LEU A 123 -24.54 66.84 88.58
CA LEU A 123 -25.47 66.62 87.46
C LEU A 123 -24.78 66.79 86.10
N ARG A 124 -23.82 67.73 86.00
CA ARG A 124 -22.95 67.84 84.81
C ARG A 124 -22.04 66.62 84.65
N GLU A 125 -21.45 66.11 85.72
CA GLU A 125 -20.63 64.89 85.71
C GLU A 125 -21.44 63.66 85.28
N GLN A 126 -22.69 63.54 85.74
CA GLN A 126 -23.62 62.50 85.29
C GLN A 126 -24.03 62.67 83.82
N LEU A 127 -24.33 63.89 83.36
CA LEU A 127 -24.62 64.17 81.95
C LEU A 127 -23.41 63.90 81.05
N LEU A 128 -22.20 64.30 81.47
CA LEU A 128 -20.97 64.04 80.73
C LEU A 128 -20.73 62.53 80.63
N LYS A 129 -20.99 61.79 81.72
CA LYS A 129 -20.87 60.33 81.71
C LYS A 129 -21.90 59.69 80.79
N TYR A 130 -23.18 60.06 80.85
CA TYR A 130 -24.18 59.52 79.93
C TYR A 130 -23.92 59.90 78.47
N ASN A 131 -23.42 61.11 78.18
CA ASN A 131 -22.97 61.47 76.84
C ASN A 131 -21.77 60.62 76.39
N ASN A 132 -20.80 60.34 77.27
CA ASN A 132 -19.68 59.46 76.94
C ASN A 132 -20.14 58.00 76.73
N ASP A 133 -21.06 57.50 77.56
CA ASP A 133 -21.65 56.16 77.43
C ASP A 133 -22.47 56.04 76.12
N ILE A 134 -23.11 57.14 75.66
CA ILE A 134 -23.79 57.27 74.36
C ILE A 134 -22.76 57.32 73.22
N ASN A 135 -21.76 58.18 73.28
CA ASN A 135 -20.72 58.29 72.25
C ASN A 135 -19.98 56.95 72.05
N GLU A 136 -19.66 56.22 73.13
CA GLU A 136 -19.05 54.89 73.02
C GLU A 136 -20.05 53.84 72.49
N ALA A 137 -21.36 54.05 72.65
CA ALA A 137 -22.39 53.24 71.98
C ALA A 137 -22.50 53.55 70.49
N GLU A 138 -22.44 54.83 70.10
CA GLU A 138 -22.44 55.28 68.71
C GLU A 138 -21.17 54.84 67.98
N GLU A 139 -19.97 55.02 68.55
CA GLU A 139 -18.71 54.50 68.00
C GLU A 139 -18.74 52.96 67.85
N ARG A 140 -19.28 52.25 68.85
CA ARG A 140 -19.49 50.79 68.74
C ARG A 140 -20.47 50.46 67.62
N GLU A 141 -21.56 51.21 67.45
CA GLU A 141 -22.51 51.01 66.34
C GLU A 141 -21.85 51.29 64.98
N TYR A 142 -21.18 52.42 64.78
CA TYR A 142 -20.41 52.72 63.56
C TYR A 142 -19.39 51.60 63.25
N SER A 143 -18.67 51.09 64.26
CA SER A 143 -17.71 49.98 64.06
C SER A 143 -18.37 48.66 63.64
N LEU A 144 -19.63 48.45 63.99
CA LEU A 144 -20.43 47.29 63.63
C LEU A 144 -21.12 47.48 62.28
N GLN A 145 -21.61 48.68 61.97
CA GLN A 145 -22.13 49.06 60.66
C GLN A 145 -21.04 48.93 59.59
N TYR A 146 -19.86 49.52 59.81
CA TYR A 146 -18.70 49.40 58.92
C TYR A 146 -18.27 47.93 58.70
N LYS A 147 -18.26 47.10 59.75
CA LYS A 147 -18.03 45.65 59.61
C LYS A 147 -19.14 44.94 58.82
N LEU A 148 -20.40 45.35 59.00
CA LEU A 148 -21.54 44.83 58.22
C LEU A 148 -21.42 45.22 56.74
N GLU A 149 -20.89 46.40 56.44
CA GLU A 149 -20.62 46.83 55.06
C GLU A 149 -19.45 46.04 54.47
N CYS A 150 -18.30 45.96 55.14
CA CYS A 150 -17.18 45.12 54.72
C CYS A 150 -17.61 43.66 54.45
N LEU A 151 -18.40 43.05 55.34
CA LEU A 151 -18.91 41.68 55.15
C LEU A 151 -19.97 41.58 54.04
N GLN A 152 -20.73 42.65 53.78
CA GLN A 152 -21.62 42.71 52.61
C GLN A 152 -20.83 42.89 51.31
N GLU A 153 -19.73 43.62 51.32
CA GLU A 153 -18.79 43.80 50.21
C GLU A 153 -18.08 42.49 49.88
N GLU A 154 -17.49 41.82 50.87
CA GLU A 154 -16.95 40.46 50.75
C GLU A 154 -18.01 39.49 50.20
N LYS A 155 -19.25 39.54 50.70
CA LYS A 155 -20.35 38.72 50.17
C LYS A 155 -20.70 39.08 48.72
N LYS A 156 -20.74 40.36 48.34
CA LYS A 156 -20.95 40.79 46.94
C LYS A 156 -19.80 40.30 46.05
N LEU A 157 -18.56 40.34 46.52
CA LEU A 157 -17.37 39.86 45.82
C LEU A 157 -17.40 38.33 45.66
N LEU A 158 -17.62 37.57 46.73
CA LEU A 158 -17.73 36.11 46.71
C LEU A 158 -18.89 35.62 45.83
N VAL A 159 -20.03 36.33 45.80
CA VAL A 159 -21.13 36.04 44.86
C VAL A 159 -20.71 36.34 43.41
N ARG A 160 -20.05 37.46 43.15
CA ARG A 160 -19.48 37.78 41.82
C ARG A 160 -18.44 36.75 41.38
N GLU A 161 -17.64 36.21 42.29
CA GLU A 161 -16.68 35.13 42.01
C GLU A 161 -17.39 33.79 41.77
N TYR A 162 -18.41 33.46 42.54
CA TYR A 162 -19.23 32.26 42.35
C TYR A 162 -19.98 32.27 41.01
N ASP A 163 -20.50 33.41 40.55
CA ASP A 163 -21.10 33.53 39.21
C ASP A 163 -20.07 33.67 38.07
N ARG A 164 -18.81 34.05 38.37
CA ARG A 164 -17.67 33.97 37.43
C ARG A 164 -17.14 32.54 37.29
N MET A 165 -17.36 31.66 38.26
CA MET A 165 -16.98 30.24 38.18
C MET A 165 -17.86 29.53 37.13
N PRO A 166 -17.28 28.88 36.10
CA PRO A 166 -18.05 28.22 35.06
C PRO A 166 -18.98 27.15 35.64
N LYS A 167 -20.23 27.09 35.16
CA LYS A 167 -21.21 26.09 35.61
C LYS A 167 -20.95 24.78 34.86
N ALA A 168 -21.47 23.64 35.36
CA ALA A 168 -21.09 22.31 34.85
C ALA A 168 -21.24 22.16 33.31
N GLY A 169 -22.32 22.72 32.74
CA GLY A 169 -22.53 22.74 31.29
C GLY A 169 -21.53 23.59 30.50
N ASP A 170 -20.86 24.56 31.12
CA ASP A 170 -19.80 25.36 30.49
C ASP A 170 -18.46 24.62 30.49
N TYR A 171 -18.19 23.78 31.50
CA TYR A 171 -17.12 22.80 31.41
C TYR A 171 -17.39 21.77 30.30
N GLU A 172 -18.63 21.29 30.13
CA GLU A 172 -18.97 20.43 28.99
C GLU A 172 -18.78 21.12 27.63
N LYS A 173 -19.22 22.38 27.48
CA LYS A 173 -18.97 23.18 26.26
C LYS A 173 -17.47 23.32 26.02
N ARG A 174 -16.69 23.65 27.06
CA ARG A 174 -15.23 23.83 26.96
C ARG A 174 -14.51 22.51 26.68
N ILE A 175 -15.01 21.38 27.17
CA ILE A 175 -14.55 20.02 26.81
C ILE A 175 -14.89 19.71 25.35
N LYS A 176 -16.10 20.03 24.86
CA LYS A 176 -16.48 19.86 23.44
C LYS A 176 -15.59 20.70 22.52
N ILE A 177 -15.40 21.98 22.82
CA ILE A 177 -14.50 22.90 22.11
C ILE A 177 -13.04 22.39 22.17
N LEU A 178 -12.57 21.87 23.31
CA LEU A 178 -11.24 21.26 23.41
C LEU A 178 -11.13 19.95 22.62
N GLN A 179 -12.19 19.14 22.54
CA GLN A 179 -12.22 17.94 21.70
C GLN A 179 -12.28 18.28 20.20
N GLU A 180 -12.93 19.37 19.82
CA GLU A 180 -12.92 19.91 18.46
C GLU A 180 -11.55 20.48 18.11
N ASN A 181 -10.97 21.32 18.97
CA ASN A 181 -9.58 21.80 18.84
C ASN A 181 -8.58 20.64 18.79
N ILE A 182 -8.76 19.55 19.56
CA ILE A 182 -7.91 18.35 19.46
C ILE A 182 -8.09 17.63 18.12
N LYS A 183 -9.32 17.49 17.61
CA LYS A 183 -9.57 16.93 16.28
C LYS A 183 -8.98 17.80 15.17
N ASP A 184 -9.03 19.12 15.32
CA ASP A 184 -8.54 20.07 14.33
C ASP A 184 -7.01 20.19 14.38
N LEU A 185 -6.41 20.16 15.56
CA LEU A 185 -4.96 19.97 15.72
C LEU A 185 -4.50 18.58 15.21
N GLN A 186 -5.34 17.54 15.26
CA GLN A 186 -5.05 16.24 14.63
C GLN A 186 -5.15 16.30 13.09
N LYS A 187 -6.14 17.01 12.53
CA LYS A 187 -6.21 17.32 11.09
C LYS A 187 -4.97 18.12 10.67
N GLU A 188 -4.64 19.18 11.40
CA GLU A 188 -3.45 19.99 11.14
C GLU A 188 -2.17 19.14 11.24
N ASN A 189 -2.03 18.30 12.28
CA ASN A 189 -0.85 17.42 12.40
C ASN A 189 -0.76 16.41 11.25
N THR A 190 -1.88 15.94 10.69
CA THR A 190 -1.86 15.08 9.48
C THR A 190 -1.60 15.87 8.20
N GLN A 191 -2.11 17.09 8.06
CA GLN A 191 -1.79 18.03 6.96
C GLN A 191 -0.30 18.39 6.98
N ARG A 192 0.22 18.88 8.10
CA ARG A 192 1.66 19.15 8.34
C ARG A 192 2.53 17.93 8.07
N ARG A 193 2.07 16.70 8.37
CA ARG A 193 2.79 15.45 8.01
C ARG A 193 2.75 15.13 6.52
N MET A 194 1.71 15.51 5.79
CA MET A 194 1.65 15.39 4.33
C MET A 194 2.49 16.49 3.66
N GLU A 195 2.45 17.72 4.17
CA GLU A 195 3.35 18.83 3.78
C GLU A 195 4.81 18.44 3.99
N ILE A 196 5.18 17.88 5.15
CA ILE A 196 6.56 17.40 5.42
C ILE A 196 6.97 16.23 4.49
N LYS A 197 6.02 15.48 3.92
CA LYS A 197 6.31 14.48 2.88
C LYS A 197 6.50 15.13 1.52
N ALA A 198 5.55 15.97 1.09
CA ALA A 198 5.63 16.72 -0.15
C ALA A 198 6.92 17.56 -0.21
N LEU A 199 7.23 18.32 0.84
CA LEU A 199 8.47 19.09 0.97
C LEU A 199 9.74 18.23 1.00
N LYS A 200 9.67 16.95 1.41
CA LYS A 200 10.81 16.01 1.29
C LYS A 200 10.95 15.47 -0.13
N GLU A 201 9.85 15.18 -0.81
CA GLU A 201 9.84 14.74 -2.21
C GLU A 201 10.27 15.89 -3.15
N ASP A 202 9.83 17.12 -2.85
CA ASP A 202 10.31 18.36 -3.48
C ASP A 202 11.79 18.62 -3.16
N LEU A 203 12.24 18.46 -1.91
CA LEU A 203 13.65 18.60 -1.57
C LEU A 203 14.51 17.53 -2.25
N GLU A 204 14.03 16.27 -2.37
CA GLU A 204 14.72 15.24 -3.16
C GLU A 204 14.75 15.56 -4.67
N THR A 205 13.66 16.07 -5.26
CA THR A 205 13.69 16.47 -6.68
C THR A 205 14.56 17.71 -6.91
N LYS A 206 14.61 18.64 -5.95
CA LYS A 206 15.53 19.79 -5.95
C LYS A 206 16.97 19.37 -5.73
N GLN A 207 17.25 18.39 -4.88
CA GLN A 207 18.57 17.78 -4.74
C GLN A 207 19.00 17.15 -6.08
N ARG A 208 18.12 16.37 -6.73
CA ARG A 208 18.38 15.78 -8.06
C ARG A 208 18.46 16.81 -9.20
N GLN A 209 17.99 18.06 -9.01
CA GLN A 209 18.20 19.19 -9.91
C GLN A 209 19.57 19.85 -9.63
N MET A 210 19.86 20.18 -8.37
CA MET A 210 21.17 20.65 -7.91
C MET A 210 22.31 19.70 -8.35
N ASP A 211 22.14 18.38 -8.22
CA ASP A 211 23.13 17.40 -8.64
C ASP A 211 23.36 17.39 -10.16
N LYS A 212 22.39 17.84 -10.98
CA LYS A 212 22.54 18.01 -12.43
C LYS A 212 23.19 19.34 -12.75
N GLU A 213 22.68 20.42 -12.15
CA GLU A 213 23.22 21.77 -12.28
C GLU A 213 24.69 21.83 -11.85
N GLN A 214 25.09 21.12 -10.79
CA GLN A 214 26.50 20.96 -10.39
C GLN A 214 27.35 20.20 -11.42
N ARG A 215 26.80 19.18 -12.11
CA ARG A 215 27.49 18.49 -13.20
C ARG A 215 27.63 19.37 -14.44
N GLU A 216 26.60 20.15 -14.76
CA GLU A 216 26.64 21.13 -15.85
C GLU A 216 27.59 22.29 -15.53
N ILE A 217 27.62 22.78 -14.29
CA ILE A 217 28.61 23.75 -13.79
C ILE A 217 30.03 23.17 -13.85
N GLY A 218 30.23 21.89 -13.50
CA GLY A 218 31.51 21.20 -13.65
C GLY A 218 31.99 21.21 -15.11
N GLN A 219 31.13 20.80 -16.05
CA GLN A 219 31.43 20.85 -17.49
C GLN A 219 31.67 22.29 -17.99
N LYS A 220 31.02 23.30 -17.40
CA LYS A 220 31.23 24.72 -17.73
C LYS A 220 32.53 25.28 -17.15
N LEU A 221 32.96 24.81 -15.98
CA LEU A 221 34.26 25.14 -15.40
C LEU A 221 35.41 24.48 -16.20
N GLU A 222 35.25 23.22 -16.63
CA GLU A 222 36.17 22.57 -17.55
C GLU A 222 36.30 23.35 -18.88
N GLN A 223 35.16 23.77 -19.46
CA GLN A 223 35.14 24.65 -20.64
C GLN A 223 35.80 26.01 -20.36
N GLN A 224 35.66 26.58 -19.16
CA GLN A 224 36.29 27.84 -18.78
C GLN A 224 37.82 27.71 -18.62
N GLU A 225 38.33 26.62 -18.06
CA GLU A 225 39.78 26.38 -17.96
C GLU A 225 40.44 26.11 -19.32
N VAL A 226 39.71 25.48 -20.26
CA VAL A 226 40.14 25.38 -21.67
C VAL A 226 40.24 26.78 -22.29
N VAL A 227 39.21 27.61 -22.17
CA VAL A 227 39.23 28.98 -22.74
C VAL A 227 40.28 29.88 -22.07
N LYS A 228 40.57 29.71 -20.77
CA LYS A 228 41.72 30.36 -20.11
C LYS A 228 43.05 29.93 -20.73
N HIS A 229 43.24 28.63 -20.98
CA HIS A 229 44.43 28.12 -21.66
C HIS A 229 44.60 28.65 -23.09
N GLU A 230 43.50 28.86 -23.81
CA GLU A 230 43.50 29.45 -25.15
C GLU A 230 43.81 30.96 -25.10
N LEU A 231 43.28 31.69 -24.11
CA LEU A 231 43.56 33.11 -23.91
C LEU A 231 45.04 33.39 -23.63
N VAL A 232 45.72 32.54 -22.86
CA VAL A 232 47.17 32.65 -22.60
C VAL A 232 47.98 32.47 -23.89
N GLN A 233 47.57 31.56 -24.78
CA GLN A 233 48.28 31.28 -26.04
C GLN A 233 48.18 32.41 -27.06
N LEU A 234 47.11 33.23 -27.02
CA LEU A 234 46.90 34.37 -27.92
C LEU A 234 47.87 35.55 -27.70
N SER A 235 48.79 35.47 -26.73
CA SER A 235 49.81 36.51 -26.47
C SER A 235 51.04 36.47 -27.39
N TYR A 236 51.24 35.40 -28.19
CA TYR A 236 52.47 35.16 -28.98
C TYR A 236 52.27 35.15 -30.52
N VAL A 237 51.16 35.69 -31.01
CA VAL A 237 50.62 35.45 -32.37
C VAL A 237 51.59 35.70 -33.55
N PRO A 238 52.35 36.81 -33.66
CA PRO A 238 53.01 37.19 -34.92
C PRO A 238 54.02 36.19 -35.50
N GLN A 239 54.63 35.33 -34.66
CA GLN A 239 55.73 34.45 -35.07
C GLN A 239 55.33 32.96 -35.20
N GLN A 240 54.05 32.62 -34.96
CA GLN A 240 53.57 31.22 -34.98
C GLN A 240 52.99 30.78 -36.33
N ILE A 241 52.56 31.70 -37.19
CA ILE A 241 51.78 31.43 -38.42
C ILE A 241 52.45 30.38 -39.33
N GLY A 242 53.77 30.42 -39.50
CA GLY A 242 54.52 29.44 -40.31
C GLY A 242 54.65 28.03 -39.70
N LYS A 243 54.33 27.85 -38.42
CA LYS A 243 54.28 26.54 -37.73
C LYS A 243 52.85 26.04 -37.52
N GLU A 244 51.86 26.94 -37.52
CA GLU A 244 50.44 26.58 -37.47
C GLU A 244 50.02 25.76 -38.70
N THR A 245 50.50 26.07 -39.91
CA THR A 245 50.20 25.29 -41.13
C THR A 245 50.65 23.83 -41.04
N GLU A 246 51.84 23.54 -40.47
CA GLU A 246 52.24 22.15 -40.20
C GLU A 246 51.38 21.48 -39.13
N LYS A 247 51.04 22.19 -38.04
CA LYS A 247 50.13 21.67 -37.01
C LYS A 247 48.75 21.36 -37.57
N ILE A 248 48.23 22.19 -38.47
CA ILE A 248 46.95 21.99 -39.17
C ILE A 248 47.02 20.72 -40.02
N ASN A 249 48.09 20.51 -40.80
CA ASN A 249 48.27 19.27 -41.54
C ASN A 249 48.36 18.03 -40.63
N ARG A 250 49.04 18.13 -39.47
CA ARG A 250 49.07 17.03 -38.47
C ARG A 250 47.68 16.78 -37.85
N ARG A 251 46.95 17.84 -37.48
CA ARG A 251 45.56 17.77 -36.99
C ARG A 251 44.60 17.19 -38.04
N ILE A 252 44.79 17.49 -39.33
CA ILE A 252 44.03 16.87 -40.43
C ILE A 252 44.35 15.38 -40.52
N VAL A 253 45.63 14.97 -40.46
CA VAL A 253 46.00 13.54 -40.46
C VAL A 253 45.49 12.81 -39.21
N GLU A 254 45.46 13.45 -38.04
CA GLU A 254 44.88 12.89 -36.81
C GLU A 254 43.35 12.82 -36.87
N ALA A 255 42.68 13.83 -37.43
CA ALA A 255 41.24 13.80 -37.70
C ALA A 255 40.89 12.72 -38.72
N GLN A 256 41.70 12.53 -39.78
CA GLN A 256 41.54 11.45 -40.74
C GLN A 256 41.76 10.08 -40.08
N LYS A 257 42.75 9.94 -39.19
CA LYS A 257 42.93 8.72 -38.38
C LYS A 257 41.73 8.45 -37.46
N ARG A 258 41.20 9.47 -36.77
CA ARG A 258 40.00 9.33 -35.93
C ARG A 258 38.76 8.99 -36.75
N LYS A 259 38.58 9.61 -37.91
CA LYS A 259 37.55 9.24 -38.89
C LYS A 259 37.70 7.78 -39.31
N ASN A 260 38.89 7.35 -39.71
CA ASN A 260 39.14 5.97 -40.13
C ASN A 260 39.00 4.95 -38.98
N MET A 261 39.14 5.37 -37.72
CA MET A 261 38.82 4.55 -36.53
C MET A 261 37.31 4.46 -36.32
N LEU A 262 36.59 5.59 -36.37
CA LEU A 262 35.13 5.62 -36.29
C LEU A 262 34.47 4.86 -37.46
N GLU A 263 35.01 4.92 -38.67
CA GLU A 263 34.54 4.13 -39.82
C GLU A 263 34.76 2.63 -39.60
N LYS A 264 35.85 2.22 -38.94
CA LYS A 264 36.06 0.83 -38.52
C LYS A 264 35.13 0.42 -37.39
N GLU A 265 34.89 1.28 -36.41
CA GLU A 265 33.93 1.02 -35.32
C GLU A 265 32.50 0.91 -35.87
N CYS A 266 32.11 1.76 -36.82
CA CYS A 266 30.86 1.65 -37.57
C CYS A 266 30.81 0.38 -38.43
N GLN A 267 31.91 -0.05 -39.06
CA GLN A 267 31.97 -1.34 -39.77
C GLN A 267 31.82 -2.52 -38.82
N VAL A 268 32.51 -2.53 -37.67
CA VAL A 268 32.37 -3.57 -36.63
C VAL A 268 30.95 -3.59 -36.06
N LEU A 269 30.33 -2.44 -35.81
CA LEU A 269 28.93 -2.34 -35.37
C LEU A 269 27.96 -2.83 -36.46
N ASN A 270 28.20 -2.52 -37.73
CA ASN A 270 27.41 -2.98 -38.87
C ASN A 270 27.55 -4.49 -39.09
N ASP A 271 28.75 -5.06 -38.93
CA ASP A 271 28.99 -6.50 -39.06
C ASP A 271 28.46 -7.27 -37.83
N ASN A 272 28.51 -6.67 -36.63
CA ASN A 272 27.79 -7.17 -35.45
C ASN A 272 26.26 -7.12 -35.68
N LEU A 273 25.73 -6.07 -36.29
CA LEU A 273 24.31 -5.96 -36.63
C LEU A 273 23.91 -7.08 -37.61
N LYS A 274 24.64 -7.27 -38.72
CA LYS A 274 24.43 -8.38 -39.66
C LYS A 274 24.53 -9.76 -38.99
N GLN A 275 25.45 -9.95 -38.04
CA GLN A 275 25.53 -11.19 -37.26
C GLN A 275 24.31 -11.39 -36.36
N MET A 276 23.76 -10.33 -35.78
CA MET A 276 22.53 -10.40 -34.97
C MET A 276 21.29 -10.60 -35.84
N GLU A 277 21.22 -9.98 -37.02
CA GLU A 277 20.19 -10.24 -38.04
C GLU A 277 20.24 -11.68 -38.54
N HIS A 278 21.44 -12.21 -38.83
CA HIS A 278 21.62 -13.60 -39.25
C HIS A 278 21.22 -14.57 -38.12
N LYS A 279 21.59 -14.29 -36.87
CA LYS A 279 21.14 -15.08 -35.70
C LYS A 279 19.61 -15.03 -35.55
N ALA A 280 19.01 -13.84 -35.68
CA ALA A 280 17.55 -13.69 -35.64
C ALA A 280 16.87 -14.50 -36.75
N ARG A 281 17.41 -14.48 -37.97
CA ARG A 281 16.91 -15.26 -39.11
C ARG A 281 17.00 -16.77 -38.84
N LEU A 282 18.15 -17.25 -38.33
CA LEU A 282 18.32 -18.65 -37.94
C LEU A 282 17.31 -19.06 -36.84
N THR A 283 17.14 -18.26 -35.78
CA THR A 283 16.13 -18.57 -34.74
C THR A 283 14.69 -18.51 -35.24
N LEU A 284 14.43 -17.86 -36.37
CA LEU A 284 13.12 -17.83 -37.03
C LEU A 284 12.92 -19.05 -37.95
N GLU A 285 13.97 -19.48 -38.66
CA GLU A 285 14.03 -20.74 -39.39
C GLU A 285 13.85 -21.95 -38.45
N GLU A 286 14.61 -22.01 -37.34
CA GLU A 286 14.47 -23.01 -36.27
C GLU A 286 13.04 -23.04 -35.69
N LYS A 287 12.45 -21.86 -35.44
CA LYS A 287 11.06 -21.75 -34.97
C LYS A 287 10.07 -22.31 -35.99
N GLU A 288 10.26 -22.06 -37.27
CA GLU A 288 9.41 -22.63 -38.32
C GLU A 288 9.55 -24.16 -38.43
N GLU A 289 10.76 -24.70 -38.28
CA GLU A 289 10.99 -26.15 -38.25
C GLU A 289 10.30 -26.79 -37.03
N VAL A 290 10.43 -26.20 -35.84
CA VAL A 290 9.74 -26.65 -34.62
C VAL A 290 8.21 -26.54 -34.75
N MET A 291 7.68 -25.53 -35.44
CA MET A 291 6.25 -25.43 -35.77
C MET A 291 5.80 -26.57 -36.71
N LYS A 292 6.56 -26.84 -37.79
CA LYS A 292 6.29 -27.95 -38.73
C LYS A 292 6.36 -29.31 -38.02
N GLU A 293 7.31 -29.50 -37.11
CA GLU A 293 7.36 -30.70 -36.25
C GLU A 293 6.14 -30.80 -35.32
N LEU A 294 5.69 -29.68 -34.73
CA LEU A 294 4.53 -29.67 -33.83
C LEU A 294 3.24 -30.01 -34.58
N GLU A 295 3.07 -29.52 -35.81
CA GLU A 295 1.95 -29.83 -36.69
C GLU A 295 1.99 -31.29 -37.17
N GLY A 296 3.16 -31.81 -37.52
CA GLY A 296 3.36 -33.24 -37.80
C GLY A 296 3.04 -34.13 -36.60
N LYS A 297 3.41 -33.71 -35.38
CA LYS A 297 3.09 -34.42 -34.14
C LYS A 297 1.61 -34.34 -33.77
N ARG A 298 0.92 -33.23 -34.07
CA ARG A 298 -0.54 -33.08 -33.90
C ARG A 298 -1.32 -34.02 -34.83
N THR A 299 -1.04 -33.97 -36.13
CA THR A 299 -1.72 -34.83 -37.11
C THR A 299 -1.48 -36.32 -36.86
N TRP A 300 -0.28 -36.70 -36.39
CA TRP A 300 -0.01 -38.08 -35.92
C TRP A 300 -0.83 -38.46 -34.68
N LEU A 301 -1.00 -37.54 -33.73
CA LEU A 301 -1.79 -37.76 -32.51
C LEU A 301 -3.28 -37.88 -32.84
N GLU A 302 -3.82 -36.99 -33.69
CA GLU A 302 -5.19 -37.06 -34.22
C GLU A 302 -5.46 -38.39 -34.94
N ALA A 303 -4.52 -38.87 -35.77
CA ALA A 303 -4.63 -40.17 -36.43
C ALA A 303 -4.64 -41.33 -35.42
N LYS A 304 -3.86 -41.25 -34.34
CA LYS A 304 -3.86 -42.25 -33.26
C LYS A 304 -5.11 -42.19 -32.39
N GLU A 305 -5.70 -41.02 -32.18
CA GLU A 305 -7.01 -40.89 -31.53
C GLU A 305 -8.12 -41.49 -32.39
N GLN A 306 -8.09 -41.28 -33.71
CA GLN A 306 -9.03 -41.92 -34.64
C GLN A 306 -8.89 -43.46 -34.62
N GLU A 307 -7.66 -43.99 -34.59
CA GLU A 307 -7.41 -45.44 -34.47
C GLU A 307 -7.90 -46.00 -33.13
N CYS A 308 -7.62 -45.32 -32.01
CA CYS A 308 -8.16 -45.69 -30.69
C CYS A 308 -9.69 -45.66 -30.67
N ASN A 309 -10.33 -44.65 -31.27
CA ASN A 309 -11.78 -44.55 -31.37
C ASN A 309 -12.38 -45.66 -32.25
N HIS A 310 -11.68 -46.09 -33.30
CA HIS A 310 -12.08 -47.23 -34.12
C HIS A 310 -11.96 -48.55 -33.34
N LEU A 311 -10.85 -48.78 -32.64
CA LEU A 311 -10.64 -49.95 -31.78
C LEU A 311 -11.66 -50.03 -30.64
N THR A 312 -12.06 -48.90 -30.05
CA THR A 312 -13.12 -48.83 -29.04
C THR A 312 -14.46 -49.30 -29.62
N LYS A 313 -14.86 -48.82 -30.81
CA LYS A 313 -16.09 -49.27 -31.48
C LYS A 313 -16.06 -50.76 -31.84
N LEU A 314 -14.90 -51.29 -32.26
CA LEU A 314 -14.74 -52.73 -32.50
C LEU A 314 -14.89 -53.54 -31.21
N LEU A 315 -14.42 -53.01 -30.07
CA LEU A 315 -14.55 -53.64 -28.76
C LEU A 315 -15.98 -53.53 -28.18
N GLU A 316 -16.72 -52.48 -28.52
CA GLU A 316 -18.16 -52.35 -28.23
C GLU A 316 -18.97 -53.38 -29.04
N LEU A 317 -18.76 -53.44 -30.36
CA LEU A 317 -19.36 -54.46 -31.23
C LEU A 317 -18.98 -55.89 -30.79
N ALA A 318 -17.76 -56.12 -30.30
CA ALA A 318 -17.36 -57.42 -29.76
C ALA A 318 -18.16 -57.81 -28.50
N LYS A 319 -18.45 -56.87 -27.60
CA LYS A 319 -19.30 -57.10 -26.42
C LYS A 319 -20.75 -57.34 -26.79
N GLU A 320 -21.28 -56.63 -27.80
CA GLU A 320 -22.63 -56.87 -28.31
C GLU A 320 -22.76 -58.27 -28.92
N ASN A 321 -21.78 -58.69 -29.72
CA ASN A 321 -21.71 -60.05 -30.25
C ASN A 321 -21.55 -61.12 -29.14
N GLU A 322 -20.76 -60.86 -28.10
CA GLU A 322 -20.66 -61.74 -26.93
C GLU A 322 -22.00 -61.85 -26.18
N ALA A 323 -22.72 -60.74 -25.99
CA ALA A 323 -24.04 -60.73 -25.36
C ALA A 323 -25.08 -61.50 -26.19
N VAL A 324 -25.06 -61.37 -27.53
CA VAL A 324 -25.89 -62.17 -28.43
C VAL A 324 -25.55 -63.66 -28.31
N ALA A 325 -24.27 -64.03 -28.39
CA ALA A 325 -23.83 -65.42 -28.27
C ALA A 325 -24.15 -66.05 -26.89
N LEU A 326 -24.13 -65.26 -25.82
CA LEU A 326 -24.60 -65.68 -24.49
C LEU A 326 -26.12 -65.89 -24.45
N GLY A 327 -26.88 -65.04 -25.15
CA GLY A 327 -28.33 -65.20 -25.33
C GLY A 327 -28.68 -66.45 -26.13
N GLU A 328 -27.98 -66.70 -27.25
CA GLU A 328 -28.10 -67.93 -28.04
C GLU A 328 -27.73 -69.16 -27.22
N ARG A 329 -26.66 -69.12 -26.43
CA ARG A 329 -26.29 -70.23 -25.54
C ARG A 329 -27.37 -70.49 -24.49
N ALA A 330 -27.95 -69.44 -23.89
CA ALA A 330 -29.04 -69.58 -22.93
C ALA A 330 -30.31 -70.17 -23.57
N ALA A 331 -30.61 -69.81 -24.82
CA ALA A 331 -31.70 -70.41 -25.60
C ALA A 331 -31.42 -71.91 -25.89
N MET A 332 -30.19 -72.25 -26.31
CA MET A 332 -29.77 -73.64 -26.53
C MET A 332 -29.78 -74.47 -25.24
N ASP A 333 -29.35 -73.91 -24.10
CA ASP A 333 -29.44 -74.54 -22.78
C ASP A 333 -30.90 -74.81 -22.38
N LEU A 334 -31.83 -73.89 -22.71
CA LEU A 334 -33.26 -74.09 -22.50
C LEU A 334 -33.82 -75.17 -23.44
N SER A 335 -33.50 -75.17 -24.73
CA SER A 335 -33.91 -76.21 -25.68
C SER A 335 -33.36 -77.58 -25.30
N LEU A 336 -32.12 -77.66 -24.81
CA LEU A 336 -31.50 -78.90 -24.33
C LEU A 336 -32.19 -79.41 -23.06
N ARG A 337 -32.59 -78.53 -22.13
CA ARG A 337 -33.41 -78.91 -20.96
C ARG A 337 -34.77 -79.46 -21.37
N HIS A 338 -35.46 -78.84 -22.32
CA HIS A 338 -36.72 -79.37 -22.86
C HIS A 338 -36.50 -80.75 -23.51
N ALA A 339 -35.50 -80.91 -24.37
CA ALA A 339 -35.16 -82.20 -24.98
C ALA A 339 -34.76 -83.28 -23.95
N MET A 340 -34.15 -82.92 -22.82
CA MET A 340 -33.90 -83.84 -21.71
C MET A 340 -35.18 -84.26 -20.98
N ILE A 341 -36.11 -83.32 -20.76
CA ILE A 341 -37.44 -83.61 -20.20
C ILE A 341 -38.23 -84.52 -21.15
N ASP A 342 -38.26 -84.23 -22.45
CA ASP A 342 -38.93 -85.04 -23.47
C ASP A 342 -38.32 -86.44 -23.60
N LYS A 343 -36.98 -86.55 -23.53
CA LYS A 343 -36.29 -87.85 -23.45
C LYS A 343 -36.73 -88.62 -22.20
N GLN A 344 -36.93 -87.96 -21.07
CA GLN A 344 -37.34 -88.62 -19.83
C GLN A 344 -38.83 -89.01 -19.85
N THR A 345 -39.74 -88.18 -20.38
CA THR A 345 -41.15 -88.56 -20.56
C THR A 345 -41.31 -89.69 -21.57
N GLN A 346 -40.52 -89.71 -22.65
CA GLN A 346 -40.46 -90.85 -23.59
C GLN A 346 -39.87 -92.11 -22.94
N HIS A 347 -38.85 -91.98 -22.07
CA HIS A 347 -38.31 -93.13 -21.32
C HIS A 347 -39.33 -93.71 -20.32
N ASP A 348 -40.08 -92.85 -19.63
CA ASP A 348 -41.18 -93.27 -18.75
C ASP A 348 -42.32 -93.92 -19.54
N ALA A 349 -42.68 -93.37 -20.71
CA ALA A 349 -43.67 -93.95 -21.61
C ALA A 349 -43.23 -95.33 -22.15
N LEU A 350 -41.97 -95.47 -22.57
CA LEU A 350 -41.37 -96.74 -22.96
C LEU A 350 -41.42 -97.74 -21.79
N THR A 351 -41.08 -97.29 -20.58
CA THR A 351 -41.07 -98.12 -19.36
C THR A 351 -42.48 -98.54 -18.92
N ARG A 352 -43.51 -97.75 -19.21
CA ARG A 352 -44.92 -98.16 -19.10
C ARG A 352 -45.25 -99.21 -20.17
N LYS A 353 -44.88 -98.98 -21.42
CA LYS A 353 -45.14 -99.90 -22.54
C LYS A 353 -44.41 -101.24 -22.44
N THR A 354 -43.22 -101.30 -21.85
CA THR A 354 -42.56 -102.58 -21.55
C THR A 354 -43.26 -103.35 -20.42
N ARG A 355 -43.73 -102.65 -19.38
CA ARG A 355 -44.54 -103.26 -18.30
C ARG A 355 -45.91 -103.75 -18.80
N GLU A 356 -46.53 -103.05 -19.75
CA GLU A 356 -47.73 -103.51 -20.46
C GLU A 356 -47.41 -104.76 -21.29
N LYS A 357 -46.42 -104.71 -22.18
CA LYS A 357 -45.95 -105.86 -22.97
C LYS A 357 -45.61 -107.08 -22.08
N GLU A 358 -45.03 -106.88 -20.90
CA GLU A 358 -44.76 -107.96 -19.95
C GLU A 358 -46.03 -108.55 -19.32
N ARG A 359 -47.06 -107.74 -19.03
CA ARG A 359 -48.37 -108.25 -18.59
C ARG A 359 -49.01 -109.07 -19.70
N ASP A 360 -48.97 -108.57 -20.93
CA ASP A 360 -49.53 -109.25 -22.09
C ASP A 360 -48.77 -110.55 -22.39
N LEU A 361 -47.44 -110.57 -22.30
CA LEU A 361 -46.62 -111.78 -22.44
C LEU A 361 -46.89 -112.81 -21.33
N ARG A 362 -47.25 -112.38 -20.11
CA ARG A 362 -47.69 -113.29 -19.02
C ARG A 362 -49.10 -113.81 -19.30
N ASN A 363 -49.98 -113.01 -19.90
CA ASN A 363 -51.33 -113.40 -20.28
C ASN A 363 -51.33 -114.36 -21.48
N THR A 364 -50.51 -114.13 -22.51
CA THR A 364 -50.34 -115.08 -23.61
C THR A 364 -49.73 -116.38 -23.13
N LYS A 365 -48.71 -116.36 -22.25
CA LYS A 365 -48.16 -117.60 -21.66
C LYS A 365 -49.16 -118.39 -20.82
N LYS A 366 -50.09 -117.72 -20.12
CA LYS A 366 -51.23 -118.41 -19.49
C LYS A 366 -52.15 -119.04 -20.54
N MET A 367 -52.44 -118.33 -21.63
CA MET A 367 -53.28 -118.85 -22.71
C MET A 367 -52.61 -120.00 -23.48
N GLU A 368 -51.28 -119.96 -23.68
CA GLU A 368 -50.46 -121.06 -24.21
C GLU A 368 -50.50 -122.28 -23.30
N LEU A 369 -50.46 -122.10 -21.97
CA LEU A 369 -50.63 -123.20 -21.00
C LEU A 369 -52.04 -123.78 -21.03
N HIS A 370 -53.08 -122.94 -21.15
CA HIS A 370 -54.46 -123.41 -21.33
C HIS A 370 -54.63 -124.17 -22.65
N LEU A 371 -54.12 -123.62 -23.76
CA LEU A 371 -54.10 -124.28 -25.06
C LEU A 371 -53.38 -125.62 -24.98
N LYS A 372 -52.20 -125.67 -24.34
CA LYS A 372 -51.46 -126.93 -24.15
C LYS A 372 -52.26 -127.95 -23.32
N SER A 373 -52.90 -127.53 -22.23
CA SER A 373 -53.76 -128.43 -21.44
C SER A 373 -54.94 -128.98 -22.25
N ALA A 374 -55.48 -128.20 -23.20
CA ALA A 374 -56.50 -128.67 -24.13
C ALA A 374 -55.92 -129.61 -25.20
N CYS A 375 -54.71 -129.35 -25.72
CA CYS A 375 -54.00 -130.28 -26.61
C CYS A 375 -53.65 -131.61 -25.92
N ASP A 376 -53.22 -131.57 -24.66
CA ASP A 376 -52.91 -132.77 -23.87
C ASP A 376 -54.22 -133.57 -23.57
N ALA A 377 -55.35 -132.89 -23.37
CA ALA A 377 -56.66 -133.53 -23.28
C ALA A 377 -57.14 -134.15 -24.62
N ILE A 378 -56.86 -133.51 -25.76
CA ILE A 378 -57.10 -134.08 -27.10
C ILE A 378 -56.20 -135.29 -27.36
N ALA A 379 -54.92 -135.24 -26.95
CA ALA A 379 -54.02 -136.38 -27.04
C ALA A 379 -54.51 -137.56 -26.17
N HIS A 380 -55.12 -137.28 -25.02
CA HIS A 380 -55.76 -138.29 -24.17
C HIS A 380 -56.98 -138.94 -24.84
N THR A 381 -57.88 -138.17 -25.46
CA THR A 381 -59.03 -138.74 -26.20
C THR A 381 -58.60 -139.48 -27.47
N GLN A 382 -57.54 -139.04 -28.15
CA GLN A 382 -56.92 -139.77 -29.26
C GLN A 382 -56.31 -141.12 -28.80
N ASN A 383 -55.59 -141.15 -27.67
CA ASN A 383 -55.08 -142.40 -27.08
C ASN A 383 -56.21 -143.37 -26.68
N LEU A 384 -57.36 -142.86 -26.24
CA LEU A 384 -58.55 -143.69 -25.99
C LEU A 384 -59.14 -144.27 -27.29
N HIS A 385 -59.20 -143.47 -28.36
CA HIS A 385 -59.64 -143.93 -29.69
C HIS A 385 -58.69 -144.98 -30.30
N GLU A 386 -57.38 -144.83 -30.12
CA GLU A 386 -56.39 -145.81 -30.58
C GLU A 386 -56.46 -147.13 -29.80
N LYS A 387 -56.73 -147.09 -28.49
CA LYS A 387 -56.98 -148.32 -27.70
C LYS A 387 -58.25 -149.05 -28.13
N ILE A 388 -59.34 -148.32 -28.35
CA ILE A 388 -60.60 -148.88 -28.85
C ILE A 388 -60.45 -149.48 -30.27
N LYS A 389 -59.50 -148.99 -31.08
CA LYS A 389 -59.09 -149.66 -32.34
C LYS A 389 -58.27 -150.92 -32.09
N ALA A 390 -57.27 -150.87 -31.19
CA ALA A 390 -56.38 -152.00 -30.91
C ALA A 390 -57.09 -153.22 -30.30
N GLU A 391 -58.25 -153.03 -29.66
CA GLU A 391 -59.06 -154.11 -29.08
C GLU A 391 -60.01 -154.80 -30.09
N VAL A 392 -60.04 -154.37 -31.36
CA VAL A 392 -60.91 -154.95 -32.40
C VAL A 392 -60.15 -155.85 -33.39
N ASP A 393 -58.86 -155.59 -33.64
CA ASP A 393 -58.09 -156.31 -34.67
C ASP A 393 -57.18 -157.43 -34.12
N CYS A 394 -57.65 -158.68 -34.30
CA CYS A 394 -56.91 -159.96 -34.28
C CYS A 394 -56.76 -160.77 -32.96
N PHE A 395 -57.75 -161.63 -32.69
CA PHE A 395 -57.48 -163.05 -32.36
C PHE A 395 -57.50 -163.88 -33.68
N PRO A 396 -56.85 -165.06 -33.80
CA PRO A 396 -56.29 -165.48 -35.08
C PRO A 396 -57.08 -166.54 -35.90
N LYS A 397 -56.91 -166.45 -37.23
CA LYS A 397 -56.91 -167.54 -38.21
C LYS A 397 -55.86 -167.20 -39.30
N ALA A 398 -55.17 -168.07 -40.04
CA ALA A 398 -54.80 -169.49 -40.01
C ALA A 398 -54.82 -170.00 -41.46
N ASP A 399 -53.68 -170.45 -41.98
CA ASP A 399 -53.48 -171.40 -43.11
C ASP A 399 -51.98 -171.37 -43.54
N ALA A 400 -51.41 -172.28 -44.34
CA ALA A 400 -51.49 -173.76 -44.45
C ALA A 400 -50.57 -174.20 -45.63
N LEU A 401 -50.15 -175.48 -45.68
CA LEU A 401 -49.32 -176.10 -46.75
C LEU A 401 -47.86 -175.57 -46.81
N ILE A 402 -46.82 -176.29 -47.27
CA ILE A 402 -46.65 -177.63 -47.89
C ILE A 402 -45.19 -178.09 -47.60
N GLU A 403 -44.71 -179.34 -47.59
CA GLU A 403 -45.21 -180.71 -47.84
C GLU A 403 -44.40 -181.70 -46.94
N LYS A 404 -44.64 -183.03 -46.98
CA LYS A 404 -44.00 -184.05 -46.11
C LYS A 404 -43.37 -185.19 -46.95
N ARG A 405 -42.39 -184.89 -47.80
CA ARG A 405 -41.96 -185.80 -48.90
C ARG A 405 -40.55 -186.39 -48.88
N LYS A 406 -40.10 -186.98 -47.77
CA LYS A 406 -38.96 -187.93 -47.75
C LYS A 406 -39.18 -189.08 -46.75
N GLU A 407 -40.13 -189.95 -47.06
CA GLU A 407 -40.36 -191.18 -46.31
C GLU A 407 -39.46 -192.34 -46.81
N LEU A 408 -39.11 -193.22 -45.88
CA LEU A 408 -38.75 -194.64 -46.04
C LEU A 408 -38.16 -195.11 -47.40
N ARG A 409 -36.82 -195.09 -47.51
CA ARG A 409 -36.03 -196.15 -48.17
C ARG A 409 -34.75 -196.37 -47.35
N LYS A 410 -34.36 -197.59 -46.96
CA LYS A 410 -34.83 -198.93 -47.36
C LYS A 410 -35.04 -199.84 -46.14
N GLU A 411 -36.14 -200.59 -46.13
CA GLU A 411 -36.20 -201.87 -45.42
C GLU A 411 -35.81 -202.98 -46.41
N VAL A 412 -34.56 -203.45 -46.35
CA VAL A 412 -34.11 -204.67 -47.02
C VAL A 412 -33.04 -205.32 -46.16
N GLU A 413 -33.41 -206.35 -45.37
CA GLU A 413 -32.55 -207.54 -45.16
C GLU A 413 -33.20 -208.71 -44.39
N VAL A 414 -34.32 -208.54 -43.67
CA VAL A 414 -34.90 -209.62 -42.83
C VAL A 414 -36.21 -210.23 -43.38
N ILE A 415 -36.28 -210.48 -44.69
CA ILE A 415 -36.88 -211.72 -45.20
C ILE A 415 -36.01 -212.30 -46.33
N ARG A 416 -35.03 -213.12 -45.95
CA ARG A 416 -34.67 -214.33 -46.70
C ARG A 416 -35.02 -215.54 -45.86
N ARG A 417 -36.28 -215.98 -45.95
CA ARG A 417 -36.68 -217.30 -45.45
C ARG A 417 -36.11 -218.38 -46.39
N GLN A 418 -35.29 -219.25 -45.80
CA GLN A 418 -35.27 -220.70 -45.99
C GLN A 418 -36.21 -221.28 -47.06
N PHE A 419 -35.65 -221.92 -48.09
CA PHE A 419 -36.11 -223.14 -48.81
C PHE A 419 -35.15 -223.39 -50.01
N ALA A 420 -34.81 -224.59 -50.46
CA ALA A 420 -34.73 -225.91 -49.83
C ALA A 420 -33.84 -226.85 -50.69
N GLN A 421 -33.70 -228.11 -50.26
CA GLN A 421 -33.10 -229.28 -50.94
C GLN A 421 -33.83 -229.64 -52.28
N GLN A 422 -33.42 -230.60 -53.12
CA GLN A 422 -32.43 -231.72 -53.00
C GLN A 422 -31.62 -231.81 -54.34
N GLN A 423 -31.26 -232.90 -55.06
CA GLN A 423 -31.45 -234.36 -54.97
C GLN A 423 -30.36 -235.13 -55.79
N THR A 424 -29.97 -236.32 -55.30
CA THR A 424 -29.47 -237.60 -55.92
C THR A 424 -29.04 -237.70 -57.41
N LEU A 425 -28.20 -238.65 -57.86
CA LEU A 425 -28.16 -240.11 -57.57
C LEU A 425 -26.75 -240.77 -57.72
N THR A 426 -26.73 -242.10 -57.52
CA THR A 426 -25.69 -243.16 -57.73
C THR A 426 -24.72 -243.00 -58.92
N GLU A 427 -23.58 -243.72 -59.06
CA GLU A 427 -22.94 -244.92 -58.43
C GLU A 427 -21.40 -244.77 -58.65
N LEU A 428 -20.43 -245.53 -58.08
CA LEU A 428 -20.41 -246.89 -57.56
C LEU A 428 -19.22 -247.04 -56.56
N GLU A 429 -19.43 -247.61 -55.37
CA GLU A 429 -18.38 -247.78 -54.35
C GLU A 429 -17.57 -249.09 -54.57
N ALA A 430 -16.33 -248.99 -55.06
CA ALA A 430 -15.51 -250.17 -55.37
C ALA A 430 -14.04 -250.13 -54.90
N HIS A 431 -13.52 -249.01 -54.36
CA HIS A 431 -12.10 -248.92 -53.98
C HIS A 431 -11.78 -248.02 -52.76
N THR A 432 -12.76 -247.35 -52.17
CA THR A 432 -12.58 -246.30 -51.15
C THR A 432 -12.09 -246.78 -49.78
N LEU A 433 -11.97 -248.10 -49.55
CA LEU A 433 -11.67 -248.65 -48.21
C LEU A 433 -10.18 -248.60 -47.80
N GLU A 434 -9.25 -248.40 -48.75
CA GLU A 434 -7.81 -248.51 -48.49
C GLU A 434 -7.06 -247.16 -48.38
N GLN A 435 -7.64 -246.04 -48.86
CA GLN A 435 -6.95 -244.74 -48.86
C GLN A 435 -7.11 -243.94 -47.55
N CYS A 436 -8.24 -244.09 -46.84
CA CYS A 436 -8.60 -243.25 -45.69
C CYS A 436 -7.64 -243.33 -44.48
N ILE A 437 -6.75 -244.32 -44.44
CA ILE A 437 -5.76 -244.50 -43.36
C ILE A 437 -4.54 -243.58 -43.55
N ALA A 438 -4.31 -243.03 -44.75
CA ALA A 438 -3.09 -242.26 -45.07
C ALA A 438 -3.19 -240.74 -44.81
N GLU A 439 -4.39 -240.15 -44.78
CA GLU A 439 -4.56 -238.69 -44.72
C GLU A 439 -4.44 -238.12 -43.29
N GLU A 440 -4.74 -238.92 -42.26
CA GLU A 440 -4.83 -238.44 -40.87
C GLU A 440 -3.47 -237.99 -40.29
N GLU A 441 -2.36 -238.59 -40.73
CA GLU A 441 -1.00 -238.22 -40.27
C GLU A 441 -0.51 -236.86 -40.78
N GLN A 442 -1.06 -236.31 -41.88
CA GLN A 442 -0.63 -235.00 -42.38
C GLN A 442 -1.17 -233.84 -41.54
N LEU A 443 -2.44 -233.91 -41.14
CA LEU A 443 -3.17 -232.82 -40.48
C LEU A 443 -2.57 -232.40 -39.12
N VAL A 444 -1.83 -233.30 -38.46
CA VAL A 444 -1.18 -233.03 -37.16
C VAL A 444 -0.06 -231.99 -37.27
N LYS A 445 0.66 -231.92 -38.41
CA LYS A 445 1.78 -230.97 -38.58
C LYS A 445 1.32 -229.52 -38.69
N GLU A 446 0.31 -229.25 -39.52
CA GLU A 446 -0.19 -227.90 -39.80
C GLU A 446 -0.73 -227.19 -38.55
N GLN A 447 -1.21 -227.94 -37.56
CA GLN A 447 -1.69 -227.37 -36.30
C GLN A 447 -0.58 -226.68 -35.48
N SER A 448 0.70 -227.06 -35.67
CA SER A 448 1.81 -226.52 -34.89
C SER A 448 2.19 -225.09 -35.33
N GLU A 449 2.37 -224.88 -36.62
CA GLU A 449 2.79 -223.60 -37.24
C GLU A 449 1.80 -222.46 -36.93
N ARG A 450 0.50 -222.75 -36.96
CA ARG A 450 -0.57 -221.78 -36.67
C ARG A 450 -0.54 -221.20 -35.26
N ARG A 451 0.17 -221.83 -34.31
CA ARG A 451 0.29 -221.31 -32.94
C ARG A 451 1.32 -220.18 -32.84
N GLU A 452 2.37 -220.17 -33.65
CA GLU A 452 3.38 -219.08 -33.64
C GLU A 452 2.87 -217.80 -34.28
N GLU A 453 2.08 -217.90 -35.37
CA GLU A 453 1.42 -216.74 -36.00
C GLU A 453 0.58 -215.94 -34.99
N LEU A 454 -0.16 -216.65 -34.14
CA LEU A 454 -1.10 -216.09 -33.17
C LEU A 454 -0.37 -215.29 -32.05
N VAL A 455 0.78 -215.79 -31.59
CA VAL A 455 1.64 -215.07 -30.62
C VAL A 455 2.20 -213.77 -31.24
N ASN A 456 2.68 -213.85 -32.48
CA ASN A 456 3.24 -212.69 -33.18
C ASN A 456 2.18 -211.59 -33.45
N LEU A 457 0.97 -211.97 -33.85
CA LEU A 457 -0.16 -211.04 -34.02
C LEU A 457 -0.55 -210.37 -32.69
N THR A 458 -0.58 -211.13 -31.59
CA THR A 458 -0.91 -210.60 -30.25
C THR A 458 0.07 -209.49 -29.82
N ARG A 459 1.37 -209.69 -30.06
CA ARG A 459 2.41 -208.69 -29.75
C ARG A 459 2.26 -207.40 -30.57
N LEU A 460 1.84 -207.51 -31.84
CA LEU A 460 1.62 -206.34 -32.71
C LEU A 460 0.43 -205.49 -32.24
N VAL A 461 -0.65 -206.13 -31.77
CA VAL A 461 -1.83 -205.44 -31.22
C VAL A 461 -1.48 -204.60 -30.01
N GLN A 462 -0.62 -205.12 -29.10
CA GLN A 462 -0.19 -204.39 -27.92
C GLN A 462 0.61 -203.11 -28.27
N ILE A 463 1.59 -203.20 -29.17
CA ILE A 463 2.37 -202.04 -29.64
C ILE A 463 1.44 -200.97 -30.26
N LYS A 464 0.41 -201.38 -31.00
CA LYS A 464 -0.59 -200.46 -31.57
C LYS A 464 -1.63 -199.94 -30.57
N ALA A 465 -1.76 -200.54 -29.39
CA ALA A 465 -2.47 -199.95 -28.26
C ALA A 465 -1.62 -198.83 -27.61
N GLU A 466 -0.35 -199.12 -27.31
CA GLU A 466 0.60 -198.20 -26.70
C GLU A 466 0.85 -196.95 -27.57
N GLU A 467 1.03 -197.10 -28.89
CA GLU A 467 1.10 -195.96 -29.84
C GLU A 467 -0.14 -195.07 -29.79
N ARG A 468 -1.33 -195.67 -29.67
CA ARG A 468 -2.60 -194.95 -29.67
C ARG A 468 -2.77 -194.17 -28.36
N GLU A 469 -2.36 -194.74 -27.24
CA GLU A 469 -2.41 -194.07 -25.95
C GLU A 469 -1.36 -192.94 -25.85
N GLN A 470 -0.14 -193.16 -26.33
CA GLN A 470 0.91 -192.12 -26.41
C GLN A 470 0.41 -190.90 -27.21
N LYS A 471 -0.16 -191.12 -28.40
CA LYS A 471 -0.74 -190.07 -29.25
C LYS A 471 -1.92 -189.36 -28.57
N SER A 472 -2.73 -190.07 -27.79
CA SER A 472 -3.81 -189.47 -26.98
C SER A 472 -3.27 -188.55 -25.88
N ARG A 473 -2.27 -189.03 -25.11
CA ARG A 473 -1.59 -188.25 -24.07
C ARG A 473 -0.96 -186.98 -24.65
N ASP A 474 -0.34 -187.05 -25.83
CA ASP A 474 0.27 -185.90 -26.49
C ASP A 474 -0.76 -184.92 -27.10
N LEU A 475 -1.88 -185.41 -27.63
CA LEU A 475 -3.02 -184.56 -28.03
C LEU A 475 -3.57 -183.76 -26.85
N ILE A 476 -3.67 -184.36 -25.66
CA ILE A 476 -4.14 -183.70 -24.43
C ILE A 476 -3.13 -182.62 -23.99
N LYS A 477 -1.82 -182.92 -23.94
CA LYS A 477 -0.76 -181.94 -23.65
C LYS A 477 -0.80 -180.76 -24.63
N ALA A 478 -0.99 -181.02 -25.93
CA ALA A 478 -1.07 -179.99 -26.96
C ALA A 478 -2.31 -179.09 -26.77
N LYS A 479 -3.48 -179.68 -26.47
CA LYS A 479 -4.71 -178.91 -26.16
C LYS A 479 -4.56 -178.05 -24.91
N GLN A 480 -3.93 -178.57 -23.84
CA GLN A 480 -3.65 -177.82 -22.62
C GLN A 480 -2.71 -176.63 -22.88
N ARG A 481 -1.60 -176.85 -23.59
CA ARG A 481 -0.67 -175.77 -24.00
C ARG A 481 -1.37 -174.70 -24.84
N TYR A 482 -2.20 -175.10 -25.80
CA TYR A 482 -2.98 -174.16 -26.63
C TYR A 482 -3.96 -173.33 -25.78
N GLN A 483 -4.65 -173.95 -24.81
CA GLN A 483 -5.55 -173.23 -23.89
C GLN A 483 -4.79 -172.25 -22.99
N GLN A 484 -3.61 -172.61 -22.48
CA GLN A 484 -2.74 -171.72 -21.70
C GLN A 484 -2.30 -170.51 -22.54
N VAL A 485 -1.74 -170.72 -23.74
CA VAL A 485 -1.35 -169.65 -24.66
C VAL A 485 -2.55 -168.75 -25.01
N LEU A 486 -3.74 -169.31 -25.21
CA LEU A 486 -4.94 -168.53 -25.52
C LEU A 486 -5.45 -167.71 -24.32
N GLN A 487 -5.23 -168.17 -23.08
CA GLN A 487 -5.45 -167.37 -21.87
C GLN A 487 -4.40 -166.26 -21.72
N GLU A 488 -3.11 -166.55 -21.95
CA GLU A 488 -2.04 -165.54 -21.95
C GLU A 488 -2.29 -164.45 -23.00
N VAL A 489 -2.67 -164.82 -24.23
CA VAL A 489 -3.02 -163.88 -25.29
C VAL A 489 -4.18 -162.98 -24.88
N LYS A 490 -5.21 -163.50 -24.20
CA LYS A 490 -6.31 -162.70 -23.63
C LYS A 490 -5.80 -161.73 -22.55
N GLY A 491 -4.94 -162.20 -21.63
CA GLY A 491 -4.30 -161.34 -20.61
C GLY A 491 -3.47 -160.21 -21.22
N ARG A 492 -2.65 -160.52 -22.23
CA ARG A 492 -1.87 -159.52 -22.99
C ARG A 492 -2.77 -158.52 -23.71
N HIS A 493 -3.91 -158.94 -24.27
CA HIS A 493 -4.87 -158.03 -24.89
C HIS A 493 -5.50 -157.05 -23.88
N LEU A 494 -5.83 -157.50 -22.66
CA LEU A 494 -6.32 -156.62 -21.59
C LEU A 494 -5.26 -155.58 -21.19
N ILE A 495 -4.01 -156.02 -20.98
CA ILE A 495 -2.86 -155.15 -20.68
C ILE A 495 -2.63 -154.12 -21.80
N ILE A 496 -2.67 -154.53 -23.07
CA ILE A 496 -2.59 -153.62 -24.22
C ILE A 496 -3.76 -152.63 -24.24
N GLY A 497 -4.98 -153.06 -23.87
CA GLY A 497 -6.14 -152.20 -23.71
C GLY A 497 -5.95 -151.12 -22.63
N GLU A 498 -5.41 -151.49 -21.48
CA GLU A 498 -5.05 -150.55 -20.41
C GLU A 498 -3.96 -149.55 -20.85
N HIS A 499 -2.87 -150.02 -21.47
CA HIS A 499 -1.83 -149.11 -21.96
C HIS A 499 -2.33 -148.17 -23.06
N LYS A 500 -3.25 -148.62 -23.93
CA LYS A 500 -3.93 -147.76 -24.90
C LYS A 500 -4.78 -146.68 -24.21
N LYS A 501 -5.55 -147.02 -23.17
CA LYS A 501 -6.31 -146.04 -22.36
C LYS A 501 -5.36 -145.04 -21.68
N LYS A 502 -4.34 -145.53 -20.95
CA LYS A 502 -3.32 -144.69 -20.29
C LYS A 502 -2.62 -143.75 -21.28
N ASN A 503 -2.28 -144.21 -22.49
CA ASN A 503 -1.70 -143.36 -23.54
C ASN A 503 -2.71 -142.30 -24.05
N GLN A 504 -3.97 -142.67 -24.29
CA GLN A 504 -5.01 -141.69 -24.67
C GLN A 504 -5.21 -140.61 -23.60
N ASP A 505 -5.19 -140.97 -22.31
CA ASP A 505 -5.36 -140.01 -21.22
C ASP A 505 -4.12 -139.13 -21.02
N VAL A 506 -2.91 -139.66 -21.24
CA VAL A 506 -1.69 -138.85 -21.32
C VAL A 506 -1.74 -137.89 -22.51
N GLN A 507 -2.22 -138.33 -23.69
CA GLN A 507 -2.38 -137.45 -24.85
C GLN A 507 -3.45 -136.36 -24.66
N LYS A 508 -4.54 -136.63 -23.93
CA LYS A 508 -5.52 -135.60 -23.53
C LYS A 508 -4.83 -134.54 -22.66
N ARG A 509 -4.17 -134.97 -21.59
CA ARG A 509 -3.41 -134.09 -20.67
C ARG A 509 -2.35 -133.27 -21.41
N LEU A 510 -1.61 -133.86 -22.36
CA LEU A 510 -0.62 -133.14 -23.16
C LEU A 510 -1.26 -132.05 -24.03
N LYS A 511 -2.44 -132.30 -24.61
CA LYS A 511 -3.21 -131.30 -25.37
C LYS A 511 -3.81 -130.22 -24.46
N GLU A 512 -4.19 -130.56 -23.23
CA GLU A 512 -4.66 -129.62 -22.21
C GLU A 512 -3.53 -128.72 -21.72
N PHE A 513 -2.34 -129.27 -21.43
CA PHE A 513 -1.15 -128.48 -21.09
C PHE A 513 -0.67 -127.61 -22.24
N ALA A 514 -0.72 -128.07 -23.49
CA ALA A 514 -0.41 -127.24 -24.66
C ALA A 514 -1.36 -126.03 -24.76
N LYS A 515 -2.67 -126.23 -24.61
CA LYS A 515 -3.66 -125.14 -24.56
C LYS A 515 -3.40 -124.17 -23.41
N MET A 516 -3.09 -124.66 -22.20
CA MET A 516 -2.76 -123.78 -21.08
C MET A 516 -1.45 -123.00 -21.31
N TYR A 517 -0.44 -123.62 -21.92
CA TYR A 517 0.78 -122.92 -22.31
C TYR A 517 0.51 -121.82 -23.35
N ASP A 518 -0.30 -122.08 -24.37
CA ASP A 518 -0.68 -121.07 -25.36
C ASP A 518 -1.50 -119.93 -24.75
N ILE A 519 -2.39 -120.21 -23.80
CA ILE A 519 -3.10 -119.17 -23.02
C ILE A 519 -2.08 -118.33 -22.24
N ILE A 520 -1.22 -118.95 -21.43
CA ILE A 520 -0.20 -118.24 -20.62
C ILE A 520 0.78 -117.46 -21.51
N ARG A 521 1.13 -117.97 -22.69
CA ARG A 521 1.97 -117.29 -23.68
C ARG A 521 1.26 -116.08 -24.28
N ASN A 522 -0.02 -116.19 -24.60
CA ASN A 522 -0.83 -115.08 -25.10
C ASN A 522 -1.07 -114.02 -24.02
N GLU A 523 -1.29 -114.42 -22.77
CA GLU A 523 -1.37 -113.51 -21.62
C GLU A 523 -0.03 -112.82 -21.34
N ARG A 524 1.09 -113.54 -21.38
CA ARG A 524 2.44 -112.95 -21.31
C ARG A 524 2.64 -111.91 -22.41
N ASN A 525 2.33 -112.25 -23.66
CA ASN A 525 2.48 -111.35 -24.80
C ASN A 525 1.58 -110.10 -24.66
N LYS A 526 0.34 -110.28 -24.18
CA LYS A 526 -0.59 -109.19 -23.86
C LYS A 526 -0.05 -108.30 -22.74
N CYS A 527 0.48 -108.87 -21.67
CA CYS A 527 1.11 -108.13 -20.59
C CYS A 527 2.36 -107.36 -21.05
N VAL A 528 3.22 -107.96 -21.88
CA VAL A 528 4.38 -107.27 -22.47
C VAL A 528 3.93 -106.10 -23.36
N SER A 529 2.91 -106.29 -24.21
CA SER A 529 2.33 -105.21 -25.03
C SER A 529 1.71 -104.09 -24.19
N LEU A 530 0.99 -104.43 -23.12
CA LEU A 530 0.45 -103.46 -22.16
C LEU A 530 1.56 -102.71 -21.40
N ILE A 531 2.64 -103.39 -21.00
CA ILE A 531 3.81 -102.77 -20.37
C ILE A 531 4.49 -101.81 -21.35
N GLN A 532 4.72 -102.21 -22.60
CA GLN A 532 5.31 -101.35 -23.64
C GLN A 532 4.43 -100.11 -23.91
N THR A 533 3.11 -100.30 -24.02
CA THR A 533 2.14 -99.21 -24.19
C THR A 533 2.13 -98.27 -22.98
N ALA A 534 2.22 -98.80 -21.75
CA ALA A 534 2.30 -98.02 -20.53
C ALA A 534 3.63 -97.25 -20.41
N MET A 535 4.76 -97.86 -20.79
CA MET A 535 6.07 -97.22 -20.85
C MET A 535 6.09 -96.08 -21.87
N GLN A 536 5.52 -96.30 -23.06
CA GLN A 536 5.42 -95.27 -24.10
C GLN A 536 4.55 -94.09 -23.63
N ARG A 537 3.35 -94.36 -23.09
CA ARG A 537 2.49 -93.32 -22.49
C ARG A 537 3.20 -92.59 -21.35
N ALA A 538 4.02 -93.29 -20.55
CA ALA A 538 4.80 -92.67 -19.49
C ALA A 538 5.96 -91.80 -20.03
N SER A 539 6.55 -92.08 -21.19
CA SER A 539 7.48 -91.14 -21.85
C SER A 539 6.74 -89.94 -22.45
N GLU A 540 5.64 -90.15 -23.19
CA GLU A 540 4.81 -89.08 -23.74
C GLU A 540 4.31 -88.11 -22.65
N LEU A 541 3.92 -88.63 -21.48
CA LEU A 541 3.52 -87.81 -20.32
C LEU A 541 4.72 -87.07 -19.71
N ARG A 542 5.91 -87.68 -19.64
CA ARG A 542 7.13 -86.98 -19.18
C ARG A 542 7.56 -85.86 -20.12
N GLU A 543 7.37 -86.03 -21.42
CA GLU A 543 7.62 -84.99 -22.43
C GLU A 543 6.60 -83.86 -22.34
N LYS A 544 5.30 -84.18 -22.20
CA LYS A 544 4.25 -83.18 -21.91
C LYS A 544 4.53 -82.40 -20.63
N ILE A 545 4.98 -83.06 -19.56
CA ILE A 545 5.38 -82.39 -18.31
C ILE A 545 6.56 -81.44 -18.53
N LYS A 546 7.56 -81.81 -19.36
CA LYS A 546 8.67 -80.91 -19.72
C LYS A 546 8.19 -79.69 -20.54
N ILE A 547 7.30 -79.91 -21.51
CA ILE A 547 6.73 -78.82 -22.32
C ILE A 547 5.96 -77.84 -21.41
N ILE A 548 5.06 -78.35 -20.57
CA ILE A 548 4.28 -77.53 -19.62
C ILE A 548 5.19 -76.85 -18.58
N ALA A 549 6.30 -77.47 -18.17
CA ALA A 549 7.30 -76.83 -17.30
C ALA A 549 7.98 -75.63 -17.98
N ASN A 550 8.40 -75.79 -19.24
CA ASN A 550 8.97 -74.70 -20.04
C ASN A 550 7.93 -73.58 -20.29
N GLU A 551 6.68 -73.93 -20.59
CA GLU A 551 5.58 -72.97 -20.74
C GLU A 551 5.33 -72.20 -19.44
N MET A 552 5.31 -72.88 -18.28
CA MET A 552 5.20 -72.22 -16.97
C MET A 552 6.39 -71.27 -16.70
N GLU A 553 7.60 -71.62 -17.13
CA GLU A 553 8.78 -70.75 -16.97
C GLU A 553 8.72 -69.54 -17.91
N ILE A 554 8.31 -69.71 -19.17
CA ILE A 554 8.06 -68.61 -20.11
C ILE A 554 6.97 -67.68 -19.57
N LEU A 555 5.87 -68.24 -19.05
CA LEU A 555 4.77 -67.47 -18.44
C LEU A 555 5.22 -66.72 -17.17
N ARG A 556 6.02 -67.35 -16.30
CA ARG A 556 6.62 -66.67 -15.12
C ARG A 556 7.52 -65.51 -15.53
N ASN A 557 8.39 -65.70 -16.52
CA ASN A 557 9.25 -64.66 -17.05
C ASN A 557 8.43 -63.51 -17.69
N ASN A 558 7.35 -63.83 -18.39
CA ASN A 558 6.41 -62.84 -18.93
C ASN A 558 5.68 -62.06 -17.82
N VAL A 559 5.24 -62.72 -16.74
CA VAL A 559 4.64 -62.05 -15.57
C VAL A 559 5.65 -61.11 -14.92
N VAL A 560 6.87 -61.57 -14.59
CA VAL A 560 7.92 -60.73 -14.00
C VAL A 560 8.28 -59.54 -14.91
N ASN A 561 8.31 -59.72 -16.23
CA ASN A 561 8.53 -58.62 -17.17
C ASN A 561 7.33 -57.65 -17.23
N LYS A 562 6.09 -58.13 -17.07
CA LYS A 562 4.90 -57.28 -16.97
C LYS A 562 4.84 -56.52 -15.64
N ASP A 563 5.21 -57.14 -14.53
CA ASP A 563 5.32 -56.47 -13.22
C ASP A 563 6.38 -55.37 -13.27
N ARG A 564 7.55 -55.62 -13.87
CA ARG A 564 8.58 -54.59 -14.11
C ARG A 564 8.08 -53.44 -15.00
N GLN A 565 7.31 -53.73 -16.05
CA GLN A 565 6.67 -52.69 -16.89
C GLN A 565 5.65 -51.87 -16.07
N LEU A 566 4.80 -52.54 -15.29
CA LEU A 566 3.76 -51.93 -14.46
C LEU A 566 4.35 -51.09 -13.32
N GLN A 567 5.42 -51.55 -12.68
CA GLN A 567 6.18 -50.78 -11.68
C GLN A 567 6.83 -49.53 -12.30
N LYS A 568 7.40 -49.64 -13.50
CA LYS A 568 7.94 -48.50 -14.26
C LYS A 568 6.85 -47.49 -14.66
N ILE A 569 5.63 -47.95 -14.95
CA ILE A 569 4.47 -47.08 -15.19
C ILE A 569 4.04 -46.38 -13.90
N LYS A 570 3.85 -47.11 -12.78
CA LYS A 570 3.51 -46.51 -11.48
C LYS A 570 4.52 -45.46 -10.99
N LEU A 571 5.81 -45.69 -11.21
CA LEU A 571 6.85 -44.70 -10.88
C LEU A 571 6.75 -43.44 -11.76
N LYS A 572 6.45 -43.58 -13.06
CA LYS A 572 6.15 -42.42 -13.94
C LYS A 572 4.89 -41.69 -13.52
N GLU A 573 3.83 -42.42 -13.17
CA GLU A 573 2.55 -41.87 -12.75
C GLU A 573 2.68 -41.06 -11.46
N ASN A 574 3.35 -41.61 -10.44
CA ASN A 574 3.65 -40.91 -9.20
C ASN A 574 4.50 -39.64 -9.44
N ASN A 575 5.53 -39.72 -10.30
CA ASN A 575 6.33 -38.54 -10.66
C ASN A 575 5.48 -37.48 -11.39
N ASN A 576 4.63 -37.89 -12.34
CA ASN A 576 3.70 -37.00 -13.04
C ASN A 576 2.67 -36.38 -12.08
N GLN A 577 2.26 -37.08 -11.02
CA GLN A 577 1.41 -36.53 -9.97
C GLN A 577 2.17 -35.51 -9.12
N MET A 578 3.39 -35.81 -8.66
CA MET A 578 4.22 -34.83 -7.92
C MET A 578 4.47 -33.55 -8.73
N VAL A 579 4.73 -33.66 -10.04
CA VAL A 579 4.91 -32.51 -10.94
C VAL A 579 3.59 -31.76 -11.15
N ARG A 580 2.45 -32.45 -11.26
CA ARG A 580 1.12 -31.82 -11.34
C ARG A 580 0.82 -31.03 -10.06
N ASP A 581 1.08 -31.62 -8.91
CA ASP A 581 0.80 -31.02 -7.60
C ASP A 581 1.73 -29.81 -7.33
N SER A 582 2.99 -29.85 -7.77
CA SER A 582 3.88 -28.68 -7.73
C SER A 582 3.41 -27.57 -8.68
N LEU A 583 3.04 -27.90 -9.91
CA LEU A 583 2.50 -26.92 -10.87
C LEU A 583 1.18 -26.31 -10.37
N GLN A 584 0.31 -27.09 -9.74
CA GLN A 584 -0.94 -26.61 -9.15
C GLN A 584 -0.69 -25.69 -7.94
N LYS A 585 0.36 -25.96 -7.15
CA LYS A 585 0.82 -25.10 -6.05
C LYS A 585 1.44 -23.79 -6.54
N ASP A 586 2.16 -23.80 -7.65
CA ASP A 586 2.72 -22.58 -8.24
C ASP A 586 1.66 -21.77 -9.00
N LEU A 587 0.68 -22.41 -9.64
CA LEU A 587 -0.50 -21.75 -10.18
C LEU A 587 -1.37 -21.08 -9.10
N SER A 588 -1.51 -21.68 -7.91
CA SER A 588 -2.24 -21.04 -6.80
C SER A 588 -1.47 -19.87 -6.19
N ARG A 589 -0.14 -19.97 -6.04
CA ARG A 589 0.74 -18.85 -5.68
C ARG A 589 0.61 -17.68 -6.64
N VAL A 590 0.69 -17.94 -7.96
CA VAL A 590 0.54 -16.91 -9.00
C VAL A 590 -0.87 -16.30 -8.98
N ARG A 591 -1.91 -17.09 -8.71
CA ARG A 591 -3.29 -16.57 -8.57
C ARG A 591 -3.41 -15.58 -7.41
N VAL A 592 -2.94 -15.95 -6.22
CA VAL A 592 -2.97 -15.07 -5.03
C VAL A 592 -2.20 -13.78 -5.30
N HIS A 593 -1.02 -13.86 -5.91
CA HIS A 593 -0.25 -12.66 -6.23
C HIS A 593 -0.93 -11.77 -7.31
N LEU A 594 -1.62 -12.37 -8.29
CA LEU A 594 -2.46 -11.62 -9.23
C LEU A 594 -3.70 -10.99 -8.58
N GLU A 595 -4.19 -11.53 -7.47
CA GLU A 595 -5.26 -10.94 -6.67
C GLU A 595 -4.73 -9.78 -5.82
N GLU A 596 -3.60 -9.92 -5.13
CA GLU A 596 -2.89 -8.80 -4.48
C GLU A 596 -2.61 -7.63 -5.45
N LEU A 597 -2.18 -7.93 -6.68
CA LEU A 597 -1.90 -6.94 -7.73
C LEU A 597 -3.17 -6.33 -8.36
N LYS A 598 -4.34 -6.94 -8.17
CA LYS A 598 -5.64 -6.30 -8.46
C LYS A 598 -6.02 -5.37 -7.31
N GLU A 599 -5.92 -5.82 -6.06
CA GLU A 599 -6.24 -4.99 -4.89
C GLU A 599 -5.39 -3.73 -4.82
N LYS A 600 -4.07 -3.84 -4.98
CA LYS A 600 -3.13 -2.70 -5.03
C LYS A 600 -3.50 -1.71 -6.14
N ARG A 601 -4.00 -2.19 -7.29
CA ARG A 601 -4.43 -1.37 -8.44
C ARG A 601 -5.75 -0.64 -8.16
N GLU A 602 -6.73 -1.30 -7.53
CA GLU A 602 -7.99 -0.65 -7.15
C GLU A 602 -7.77 0.36 -6.01
N GLN A 603 -6.87 0.07 -5.05
CA GLN A 603 -6.42 1.04 -4.04
C GLN A 603 -5.75 2.27 -4.70
N GLN A 604 -4.87 2.07 -5.69
CA GLN A 604 -4.26 3.16 -6.45
C GLN A 604 -5.30 3.96 -7.26
N LYS A 605 -6.27 3.32 -7.91
CA LYS A 605 -7.40 4.02 -8.56
C LYS A 605 -8.19 4.87 -7.57
N MET A 606 -8.49 4.37 -6.37
CA MET A 606 -9.17 5.15 -5.34
C MET A 606 -8.33 6.33 -4.85
N GLN A 607 -7.00 6.17 -4.76
CA GLN A 607 -6.09 7.29 -4.44
C GLN A 607 -6.08 8.33 -5.55
N ILE A 608 -5.97 7.91 -6.82
CA ILE A 608 -6.05 8.80 -7.99
C ILE A 608 -7.38 9.57 -7.98
N GLY A 609 -8.52 8.91 -7.79
CA GLY A 609 -9.83 9.58 -7.72
C GLY A 609 -9.94 10.62 -6.59
N ARG A 610 -9.34 10.35 -5.41
CA ARG A 610 -9.26 11.34 -4.33
C ARG A 610 -8.37 12.54 -4.69
N LEU A 611 -7.22 12.29 -5.33
CA LEU A 611 -6.31 13.34 -5.78
C LEU A 611 -6.94 14.18 -6.90
N THR A 612 -7.62 13.57 -7.87
CA THR A 612 -8.40 14.29 -8.90
C THR A 612 -9.47 15.17 -8.27
N ASN A 613 -10.24 14.67 -7.30
CA ASN A 613 -11.24 15.49 -6.61
C ASN A 613 -10.61 16.66 -5.82
N MET A 614 -9.43 16.45 -5.22
CA MET A 614 -8.68 17.50 -4.53
C MET A 614 -8.12 18.57 -5.49
N ILE A 615 -7.63 18.15 -6.66
CA ILE A 615 -7.18 19.05 -7.74
C ILE A 615 -8.37 19.87 -8.26
N ASN A 616 -9.50 19.22 -8.58
CA ASN A 616 -10.71 19.90 -9.05
C ASN A 616 -11.21 20.94 -8.04
N GLN A 617 -11.14 20.66 -6.73
CA GLN A 617 -11.50 21.65 -5.70
C GLN A 617 -10.49 22.80 -5.66
N ALA A 618 -9.19 22.52 -5.72
CA ALA A 618 -8.16 23.56 -5.75
C ALA A 618 -8.24 24.44 -7.02
N GLU A 619 -8.64 23.88 -8.15
CA GLU A 619 -8.92 24.63 -9.39
C GLU A 619 -10.14 25.55 -9.23
N VAL A 620 -11.23 25.07 -8.63
CA VAL A 620 -12.40 25.90 -8.29
C VAL A 620 -12.04 27.03 -7.31
N ASP A 621 -11.28 26.72 -6.26
CA ASP A 621 -10.85 27.70 -5.27
C ASP A 621 -9.89 28.74 -5.88
N MET A 622 -9.01 28.32 -6.81
CA MET A 622 -8.15 29.21 -7.60
C MET A 622 -8.97 30.14 -8.50
N VAL A 623 -9.99 29.64 -9.21
CA VAL A 623 -10.86 30.47 -10.05
C VAL A 623 -11.61 31.49 -9.21
N GLN A 624 -12.20 31.10 -8.08
CA GLN A 624 -12.84 32.04 -7.15
C GLN A 624 -11.86 33.09 -6.61
N LEU A 625 -10.59 32.73 -6.39
CA LEU A 625 -9.56 33.68 -5.95
C LEU A 625 -9.18 34.67 -7.06
N GLN A 626 -9.13 34.22 -8.33
CA GLN A 626 -8.92 35.09 -9.49
C GLN A 626 -10.09 36.06 -9.67
N GLU A 627 -11.34 35.61 -9.54
CA GLU A 627 -12.53 36.47 -9.58
C GLU A 627 -12.50 37.54 -8.47
N LYS A 628 -12.22 37.13 -7.23
CA LYS A 628 -12.08 38.05 -6.08
C LYS A 628 -10.95 39.07 -6.30
N TYR A 629 -9.82 38.64 -6.87
CA TYR A 629 -8.71 39.54 -7.20
C TYR A 629 -9.08 40.52 -8.33
N GLN A 630 -9.75 40.04 -9.38
CA GLN A 630 -10.23 40.88 -10.48
C GLN A 630 -11.21 41.94 -9.99
N ALA A 631 -12.19 41.57 -9.15
CA ALA A 631 -13.13 42.50 -8.53
C ALA A 631 -12.42 43.54 -7.64
N ALA A 632 -11.42 43.12 -6.84
CA ALA A 632 -10.61 44.04 -6.05
C ALA A 632 -9.79 45.02 -6.91
N VAL A 633 -9.26 44.58 -8.06
CA VAL A 633 -8.58 45.45 -9.03
C VAL A 633 -9.56 46.39 -9.74
N GLN A 634 -10.77 45.95 -10.07
CA GLN A 634 -11.84 46.80 -10.62
C GLN A 634 -12.23 47.90 -9.63
N ASN A 635 -12.63 47.54 -8.41
CA ASN A 635 -12.95 48.49 -7.33
C ASN A 635 -11.81 49.51 -7.08
N ARG A 636 -10.55 49.06 -7.11
CA ARG A 636 -9.38 49.94 -6.96
C ARG A 636 -9.23 50.90 -8.15
N ASN A 637 -9.46 50.43 -9.37
CA ASN A 637 -9.36 51.26 -10.57
C ASN A 637 -10.50 52.29 -10.62
N GLU A 638 -11.73 51.88 -10.32
CA GLU A 638 -12.90 52.76 -10.19
C GLU A 638 -12.67 53.83 -9.11
N ARG A 639 -12.13 53.46 -7.95
CA ARG A 639 -11.77 54.42 -6.91
C ARG A 639 -10.60 55.33 -7.32
N GLY A 640 -9.70 54.87 -8.18
CA GLY A 640 -8.67 55.69 -8.81
C GLY A 640 -9.24 56.73 -9.77
N VAL A 641 -10.22 56.35 -10.59
CA VAL A 641 -10.96 57.29 -11.45
C VAL A 641 -11.70 58.34 -10.62
N GLN A 642 -12.44 57.92 -9.58
CA GLN A 642 -13.12 58.84 -8.64
C GLN A 642 -12.17 59.79 -7.88
N LEU A 643 -10.89 59.44 -7.77
CA LEU A 643 -9.88 60.32 -7.16
C LEU A 643 -9.40 61.35 -8.18
N ILE A 644 -9.12 60.92 -9.42
CA ILE A 644 -8.76 61.82 -10.53
C ILE A 644 -9.88 62.81 -10.83
N GLU A 645 -11.14 62.35 -10.89
CA GLU A 645 -12.32 63.21 -11.05
C GLU A 645 -12.39 64.29 -9.96
N ARG A 646 -12.05 63.95 -8.70
CA ARG A 646 -11.97 64.93 -7.60
C ARG A 646 -10.74 65.84 -7.65
N GLU A 647 -9.60 65.35 -8.13
CA GLU A 647 -8.42 66.20 -8.35
C GLU A 647 -8.68 67.21 -9.48
N GLU A 648 -9.41 66.81 -10.53
CA GLU A 648 -9.91 67.69 -11.59
C GLU A 648 -10.95 68.70 -11.06
N GLU A 649 -11.94 68.28 -10.25
CA GLU A 649 -12.86 69.20 -9.55
C GLU A 649 -12.08 70.25 -8.73
N ILE A 650 -11.09 69.82 -7.95
CA ILE A 650 -10.25 70.71 -7.12
C ILE A 650 -9.46 71.69 -7.99
N CYS A 651 -8.88 71.25 -9.11
CA CYS A 651 -8.20 72.15 -10.05
C CYS A 651 -9.17 73.20 -10.62
N ILE A 652 -10.37 72.79 -11.04
CA ILE A 652 -11.42 73.69 -11.51
C ILE A 652 -11.86 74.68 -10.42
N PHE A 653 -11.88 74.28 -9.14
CA PHE A 653 -12.15 75.19 -8.03
C PHE A 653 -11.00 76.18 -7.79
N PHE A 654 -9.73 75.76 -7.89
CA PHE A 654 -8.59 76.69 -7.82
C PHE A 654 -8.61 77.72 -8.97
N GLU A 655 -8.92 77.32 -10.20
CA GLU A 655 -9.08 78.26 -11.32
C GLU A 655 -10.24 79.25 -11.11
N LYS A 656 -11.37 78.79 -10.56
CA LYS A 656 -12.49 79.65 -10.15
C LYS A 656 -12.10 80.63 -9.05
N ILE A 657 -11.36 80.19 -8.03
CA ILE A 657 -10.88 81.06 -6.95
C ILE A 657 -9.90 82.10 -7.51
N ASN A 658 -8.93 81.71 -8.34
CA ASN A 658 -7.97 82.62 -8.95
C ASN A 658 -8.64 83.67 -9.86
N THR A 659 -9.65 83.28 -10.63
CA THR A 659 -10.41 84.24 -11.46
C THR A 659 -11.27 85.18 -10.62
N GLN A 660 -11.88 84.70 -9.53
CA GLN A 660 -12.59 85.55 -8.57
C GLN A 660 -11.65 86.51 -7.83
N GLU A 661 -10.47 86.06 -7.40
CA GLU A 661 -9.45 86.90 -6.74
C GLU A 661 -8.92 87.99 -7.71
N MET A 662 -8.79 87.68 -9.00
CA MET A 662 -8.44 88.68 -10.02
C MET A 662 -9.57 89.70 -10.24
N ILE A 663 -10.84 89.26 -10.25
CA ILE A 663 -12.00 90.16 -10.33
C ILE A 663 -12.07 91.07 -9.09
N LEU A 664 -11.84 90.51 -7.89
CA LEU A 664 -11.80 91.27 -6.64
C LEU A 664 -10.67 92.31 -6.66
N ARG A 665 -9.44 91.94 -7.03
CA ARG A 665 -8.33 92.91 -7.17
C ARG A 665 -8.63 94.03 -8.16
N ASN A 666 -9.28 93.72 -9.29
CA ASN A 666 -9.69 94.75 -10.25
C ASN A 666 -10.75 95.68 -9.65
N GLY A 667 -11.73 95.13 -8.92
CA GLY A 667 -12.72 95.90 -8.15
C GLY A 667 -12.10 96.78 -7.07
N ASP A 668 -11.11 96.28 -6.32
CA ASP A 668 -10.37 97.05 -5.31
C ASP A 668 -9.59 98.22 -5.95
N LEU A 669 -8.95 97.98 -7.10
CA LEU A 669 -8.25 99.03 -7.86
C LEU A 669 -9.22 100.08 -8.43
N GLU A 670 -10.39 99.68 -8.92
CA GLU A 670 -11.43 100.60 -9.35
C GLU A 670 -11.99 101.40 -8.16
N MET A 671 -12.24 100.76 -7.01
CA MET A 671 -12.67 101.41 -5.77
C MET A 671 -11.66 102.46 -5.29
N VAL A 672 -10.38 102.11 -5.19
CA VAL A 672 -9.31 103.07 -4.86
C VAL A 672 -9.28 104.22 -5.86
N SER A 673 -9.44 103.94 -7.17
CA SER A 673 -9.52 104.98 -8.19
C SER A 673 -10.78 105.86 -8.06
N MET A 674 -11.87 105.38 -7.48
CA MET A 674 -13.06 106.19 -7.18
C MET A 674 -12.89 106.98 -5.89
N ASP A 675 -12.26 106.42 -4.85
CA ASP A 675 -11.90 107.13 -3.62
C ASP A 675 -10.92 108.28 -3.89
N GLU A 676 -9.93 108.09 -4.77
CA GLU A 676 -9.03 109.16 -5.22
C GLU A 676 -9.79 110.29 -5.94
N LYS A 677 -10.75 109.95 -6.82
CA LYS A 677 -11.62 110.92 -7.49
C LYS A 677 -12.53 111.65 -6.49
N MET A 678 -13.12 110.95 -5.53
CA MET A 678 -13.92 111.55 -4.46
C MET A 678 -13.08 112.49 -3.59
N ARG A 679 -11.85 112.09 -3.24
CA ARG A 679 -10.89 112.93 -2.50
C ARG A 679 -10.49 114.17 -3.30
N PHE A 680 -10.24 114.04 -4.60
CA PHE A 680 -9.98 115.18 -5.49
C PHE A 680 -11.16 116.15 -5.53
N LEU A 681 -12.39 115.64 -5.74
CA LEU A 681 -13.61 116.45 -5.75
C LEU A 681 -13.90 117.10 -4.38
N GLN A 682 -13.58 116.44 -3.26
CA GLN A 682 -13.66 117.03 -1.92
C GLN A 682 -12.67 118.19 -1.74
N ILE A 683 -11.44 118.08 -2.27
CA ILE A 683 -10.45 119.15 -2.28
C ILE A 683 -10.93 120.31 -3.15
N GLU A 684 -11.45 120.05 -4.35
CA GLU A 684 -11.99 121.09 -5.22
C GLU A 684 -13.19 121.81 -4.57
N VAL A 685 -14.13 121.08 -3.95
CA VAL A 685 -15.25 121.65 -3.19
C VAL A 685 -14.76 122.48 -2.01
N ALA A 686 -13.70 122.06 -1.31
CA ALA A 686 -13.08 122.84 -0.24
C ALA A 686 -12.45 124.14 -0.78
N GLU A 687 -11.80 124.08 -1.95
CA GLU A 687 -11.25 125.28 -2.60
C GLU A 687 -12.36 126.23 -3.07
N LYS A 688 -13.43 125.73 -3.71
CA LYS A 688 -14.58 126.57 -4.10
C LYS A 688 -15.24 127.23 -2.88
N LYS A 689 -15.37 126.52 -1.75
CA LYS A 689 -15.83 127.10 -0.47
C LYS A 689 -14.90 128.23 0.00
N ARG A 690 -13.57 128.02 -0.02
CA ARG A 690 -12.57 129.05 0.31
C ARG A 690 -12.65 130.27 -0.62
N GLN A 691 -12.86 130.06 -1.92
CA GLN A 691 -13.05 131.13 -2.90
C GLN A 691 -14.33 131.93 -2.60
N VAL A 692 -15.43 131.26 -2.25
CA VAL A 692 -16.68 131.91 -1.82
C VAL A 692 -16.49 132.70 -0.51
N GLU A 693 -15.80 132.16 0.50
CA GLU A 693 -15.47 132.89 1.72
C GLU A 693 -14.62 134.15 1.45
N GLN A 694 -13.66 134.07 0.54
CA GLN A 694 -12.82 135.20 0.16
C GLN A 694 -13.64 136.28 -0.53
N LEU A 695 -14.58 135.91 -1.41
CA LEU A 695 -15.53 136.84 -2.02
C LEU A 695 -16.47 137.45 -0.97
N GLN A 696 -16.99 136.67 -0.02
CA GLN A 696 -17.79 137.18 1.10
C GLN A 696 -17.01 138.18 1.97
N LYS A 697 -15.72 137.92 2.23
CA LYS A 697 -14.82 138.85 2.94
C LYS A 697 -14.53 140.13 2.15
N SER A 698 -14.72 140.14 0.82
CA SER A 698 -14.64 141.35 -0.01
C SER A 698 -15.94 142.17 -0.09
N LEU A 699 -17.08 141.57 0.29
CA LEU A 699 -18.40 142.21 0.23
C LEU A 699 -18.53 143.51 1.07
N PRO A 700 -17.89 143.67 2.24
CA PRO A 700 -17.86 144.94 2.97
C PRO A 700 -17.18 146.06 2.18
N ASN A 701 -16.09 145.76 1.47
CA ASN A 701 -15.39 146.75 0.64
C ASN A 701 -16.28 147.20 -0.53
N LYS A 702 -17.06 146.29 -1.11
CA LYS A 702 -18.10 146.68 -2.08
C LYS A 702 -19.14 147.63 -1.44
N ARG A 703 -19.62 147.37 -0.22
CA ARG A 703 -20.58 148.25 0.46
C ARG A 703 -19.99 149.63 0.79
N ILE A 704 -18.71 149.70 1.14
CA ILE A 704 -17.99 150.97 1.33
C ILE A 704 -17.91 151.71 0.00
N LEU A 705 -17.52 151.03 -1.09
CA LEU A 705 -17.53 151.60 -2.45
C LEU A 705 -18.94 152.01 -2.91
N GLU A 706 -20.00 151.34 -2.48
CA GLU A 706 -21.39 151.76 -2.75
C GLU A 706 -21.78 153.01 -1.95
N SER A 707 -21.36 153.17 -0.69
CA SER A 707 -21.54 154.43 0.04
C SER A 707 -20.66 155.57 -0.50
N ASP A 708 -19.43 155.28 -0.90
CA ASP A 708 -18.53 156.23 -1.53
C ASP A 708 -19.11 156.67 -2.88
N LEU A 709 -19.65 155.73 -3.67
CA LEU A 709 -20.35 156.05 -4.92
C LEU A 709 -21.59 156.91 -4.65
N VAL A 710 -22.39 156.65 -3.61
CA VAL A 710 -23.52 157.54 -3.25
C VAL A 710 -23.04 158.94 -2.83
N THR A 711 -21.97 159.08 -2.05
CA THR A 711 -21.43 160.41 -1.71
C THR A 711 -20.83 161.12 -2.92
N LEU A 712 -20.14 160.39 -3.80
CA LEU A 712 -19.69 160.87 -5.11
C LEU A 712 -20.87 161.22 -6.03
N GLN A 713 -22.02 160.57 -5.91
CA GLN A 713 -23.21 160.86 -6.71
C GLN A 713 -23.96 162.11 -6.20
N ILE A 714 -23.85 162.42 -4.90
CA ILE A 714 -24.26 163.71 -4.30
C ILE A 714 -23.27 164.83 -4.67
N GLN A 715 -21.97 164.56 -4.67
CA GLN A 715 -20.97 165.50 -5.19
C GLN A 715 -21.14 165.69 -6.70
N LEU A 716 -21.50 164.65 -7.45
CA LEU A 716 -21.82 164.71 -8.87
C LEU A 716 -23.12 165.48 -9.10
N SER A 717 -24.14 165.38 -8.25
CA SER A 717 -25.33 166.25 -8.39
C SER A 717 -24.96 167.72 -8.17
N GLN A 718 -24.18 168.04 -7.13
CA GLN A 718 -23.68 169.40 -6.89
C GLN A 718 -22.75 169.92 -8.00
N CYS A 719 -22.00 169.02 -8.65
CA CYS A 719 -21.22 169.33 -9.85
C CYS A 719 -22.09 169.41 -11.10
N ASN A 720 -23.20 168.67 -11.19
CA ASN A 720 -24.16 168.72 -12.29
C ASN A 720 -25.04 169.98 -12.21
N ASP A 721 -25.31 170.51 -11.02
CA ASP A 721 -25.94 171.82 -10.85
C ASP A 721 -25.03 172.93 -11.41
N LYS A 722 -23.72 172.86 -11.10
CA LYS A 722 -22.69 173.75 -11.67
C LYS A 722 -22.45 173.49 -13.16
N VAL A 723 -22.54 172.24 -13.62
CA VAL A 723 -22.38 171.89 -15.03
C VAL A 723 -23.62 172.32 -15.80
N ALA A 724 -24.84 172.29 -15.27
CA ALA A 724 -26.01 172.91 -15.90
C ALA A 724 -25.84 174.44 -16.03
N GLU A 725 -25.20 175.09 -15.05
CA GLU A 725 -24.81 176.51 -15.10
C GLU A 725 -23.69 176.80 -16.14
N LEU A 726 -22.94 175.77 -16.58
CA LEU A 726 -21.91 175.83 -17.63
C LEU A 726 -22.36 175.27 -18.99
N GLU A 727 -23.32 174.34 -19.04
CA GLU A 727 -23.95 173.80 -20.24
C GLU A 727 -24.78 174.88 -20.92
N LYS A 728 -25.39 175.75 -20.11
CA LYS A 728 -25.97 177.03 -20.54
C LYS A 728 -24.93 178.05 -21.07
N GLN A 729 -23.65 177.72 -21.03
CA GLN A 729 -22.53 178.47 -21.63
C GLN A 729 -21.84 177.68 -22.75
N THR A 730 -22.26 176.44 -23.01
CA THR A 730 -21.74 175.55 -24.07
C THR A 730 -22.91 174.94 -24.86
N GLU A 731 -23.79 175.80 -25.34
CA GLU A 731 -24.73 175.47 -26.41
C GLU A 731 -23.96 175.13 -27.71
N ASP A 732 -24.56 174.24 -28.50
CA ASP A 732 -24.25 173.86 -29.89
C ASP A 732 -23.04 172.92 -30.21
N PRO A 733 -23.14 172.01 -31.22
CA PRO A 733 -22.32 170.78 -31.25
C PRO A 733 -21.58 170.46 -32.58
N GLY A 734 -20.74 169.40 -32.59
CA GLY A 734 -20.49 168.62 -33.82
C GLY A 734 -19.17 167.84 -33.95
N LYS A 735 -19.26 166.68 -34.63
CA LYS A 735 -18.19 165.76 -35.13
C LYS A 735 -17.59 164.78 -34.11
N GLU A 736 -17.75 163.44 -34.13
CA GLU A 736 -18.19 162.43 -35.14
C GLU A 736 -17.07 161.69 -35.94
N TYR A 737 -16.16 160.97 -35.26
CA TYR A 737 -15.29 159.93 -35.89
C TYR A 737 -14.80 158.86 -34.89
N ARG A 738 -15.32 157.60 -34.87
CA ARG A 738 -14.68 156.49 -34.09
C ARG A 738 -15.03 154.96 -34.26
N ILE A 739 -15.65 154.41 -35.33
CA ILE A 739 -16.04 152.95 -35.39
C ILE A 739 -15.85 152.27 -36.80
N ARG A 740 -15.52 150.95 -36.91
CA ARG A 740 -15.41 150.10 -38.17
C ARG A 740 -15.34 148.53 -37.98
N LEU A 741 -15.65 147.68 -39.01
CA LEU A 741 -15.54 146.17 -39.10
C LEU A 741 -14.98 145.57 -40.48
N LEU A 742 -14.87 144.21 -40.69
CA LEU A 742 -14.19 143.42 -41.81
C LEU A 742 -14.79 141.98 -42.20
N GLU A 743 -14.25 141.20 -43.21
CA GLU A 743 -14.91 140.06 -44.00
C GLU A 743 -14.06 138.76 -44.43
N GLY A 744 -14.61 137.74 -45.19
CA GLY A 744 -13.94 136.51 -45.80
C GLY A 744 -14.78 135.56 -46.79
N LYS A 745 -14.19 134.54 -47.53
CA LYS A 745 -14.83 133.63 -48.61
C LYS A 745 -14.12 132.25 -48.98
N ASP A 746 -14.73 131.38 -49.86
CA ASP A 746 -14.44 129.93 -50.21
C ASP A 746 -14.18 129.52 -51.73
N PRO A 747 -13.74 128.26 -52.08
CA PRO A 747 -13.25 127.79 -53.43
C PRO A 747 -14.18 126.87 -54.32
N SER A 748 -13.67 126.18 -55.39
CA SER A 748 -14.48 125.72 -56.57
C SER A 748 -14.22 124.33 -57.23
N LEU A 749 -15.05 123.95 -58.23
CA LEU A 749 -15.30 122.59 -58.77
C LEU A 749 -14.16 121.89 -59.55
N GLN A 750 -13.31 122.60 -60.30
CA GLN A 750 -12.35 121.95 -61.22
C GLN A 750 -11.27 121.11 -60.51
N GLU A 751 -11.02 121.38 -59.23
CA GLU A 751 -10.04 120.66 -58.41
C GLU A 751 -10.54 119.28 -57.97
N LEU A 752 -11.86 119.04 -58.00
CA LEU A 752 -12.47 117.74 -57.68
C LEU A 752 -12.32 116.74 -58.84
N MET A 753 -12.62 117.14 -60.08
CA MET A 753 -12.62 116.22 -61.24
C MET A 753 -11.25 115.58 -61.49
N ARG A 754 -10.18 116.39 -61.44
CA ARG A 754 -8.80 115.91 -61.69
C ARG A 754 -8.35 114.86 -60.67
N LYS A 755 -8.98 114.85 -59.48
CA LYS A 755 -8.70 113.91 -58.39
C LYS A 755 -9.50 112.60 -58.51
N THR A 756 -10.49 112.54 -59.39
CA THR A 756 -11.22 111.30 -59.71
C THR A 756 -10.42 110.43 -60.68
N GLU A 757 -9.88 111.04 -61.74
CA GLU A 757 -9.11 110.35 -62.79
C GLU A 757 -7.84 109.66 -62.24
N GLU A 758 -7.16 110.27 -61.26
CA GLU A 758 -6.02 109.66 -60.55
C GLU A 758 -6.40 108.38 -59.77
N LEU A 759 -7.63 108.29 -59.26
CA LEU A 759 -8.08 107.15 -58.45
C LEU A 759 -8.48 105.95 -59.32
N GLU A 760 -9.11 106.20 -60.48
CA GLU A 760 -9.49 105.14 -61.42
C GLU A 760 -8.26 104.41 -61.98
N LEU A 761 -7.22 105.17 -62.36
CA LEU A 761 -5.96 104.61 -62.88
C LEU A 761 -5.20 103.81 -61.80
N HIS A 762 -5.29 104.22 -60.54
CA HIS A 762 -4.76 103.46 -59.40
C HIS A 762 -5.52 102.16 -59.13
N LEU A 763 -6.81 102.08 -59.47
CA LEU A 763 -7.65 100.91 -59.24
C LEU A 763 -7.31 99.79 -60.24
N ALA A 764 -7.21 100.10 -61.54
CA ALA A 764 -6.83 99.14 -62.57
C ALA A 764 -5.47 98.46 -62.28
N GLN A 765 -4.47 99.22 -61.80
CA GLN A 765 -3.17 98.68 -61.39
C GLN A 765 -3.23 97.71 -60.19
N LYS A 766 -4.33 97.68 -59.43
CA LYS A 766 -4.53 96.75 -58.31
C LYS A 766 -5.23 95.46 -58.72
N GLU A 767 -6.04 95.49 -59.78
CA GLU A 767 -6.71 94.32 -60.33
C GLU A 767 -5.70 93.39 -61.05
N GLU A 768 -4.79 93.96 -61.84
CA GLU A 768 -3.70 93.23 -62.49
C GLU A 768 -2.79 92.51 -61.46
N GLN A 769 -2.41 93.22 -60.38
CA GLN A 769 -1.61 92.69 -59.26
C GLN A 769 -2.33 91.63 -58.40
N LEU A 770 -3.65 91.47 -58.57
CA LEU A 770 -4.44 90.41 -57.94
C LEU A 770 -4.41 89.14 -58.80
N LEU A 771 -4.65 89.27 -60.10
CA LEU A 771 -4.65 88.15 -61.06
C LEU A 771 -3.29 87.41 -61.10
N GLU A 772 -2.17 88.12 -61.04
CA GLU A 772 -0.84 87.49 -60.92
C GLU A 772 -0.70 86.64 -59.65
N LYS A 773 -1.29 87.08 -58.53
CA LYS A 773 -1.20 86.39 -57.24
C LYS A 773 -2.11 85.18 -57.17
N ASP A 774 -3.30 85.24 -57.77
CA ASP A 774 -4.21 84.10 -57.84
C ASP A 774 -3.60 82.97 -58.70
N LEU A 775 -2.93 83.31 -59.81
CA LEU A 775 -2.20 82.33 -60.63
C LEU A 775 -1.05 81.66 -59.85
N LEU A 776 -0.26 82.44 -59.11
CA LEU A 776 0.78 81.92 -58.22
C LEU A 776 0.19 81.05 -57.11
N TYR A 777 -0.93 81.44 -56.52
CA TYR A 777 -1.61 80.69 -55.46
C TYR A 777 -2.13 79.33 -55.97
N GLU A 778 -2.72 79.27 -57.16
CA GLU A 778 -3.15 78.00 -57.76
C GLU A 778 -1.95 77.06 -58.02
N GLN A 779 -0.84 77.61 -58.52
CA GLN A 779 0.37 76.83 -58.82
C GLN A 779 1.07 76.32 -57.54
N VAL A 780 1.11 77.13 -56.48
CA VAL A 780 1.60 76.73 -55.15
C VAL A 780 0.68 75.69 -54.50
N SER A 781 -0.65 75.83 -54.65
CA SER A 781 -1.61 74.86 -54.11
C SER A 781 -1.40 73.47 -54.74
N ARG A 782 -1.35 73.38 -56.08
CA ARG A 782 -1.11 72.10 -56.79
C ARG A 782 0.22 71.43 -56.41
N LEU A 783 1.27 72.21 -56.12
CA LEU A 783 2.54 71.67 -55.61
C LEU A 783 2.43 71.20 -54.16
N THR A 784 1.70 71.94 -53.33
CA THR A 784 1.45 71.60 -51.92
C THR A 784 0.62 70.31 -51.80
N ASP A 785 -0.42 70.14 -52.62
CA ASP A 785 -1.26 68.93 -52.66
C ASP A 785 -0.45 67.68 -53.10
N GLN A 786 0.45 67.84 -54.08
CA GLN A 786 1.34 66.77 -54.51
C GLN A 786 2.38 66.39 -53.44
N ILE A 787 2.77 67.32 -52.58
CA ILE A 787 3.62 67.05 -51.41
C ILE A 787 2.78 66.41 -50.28
N HIS A 788 1.56 66.89 -50.03
CA HIS A 788 0.66 66.39 -49.00
C HIS A 788 0.28 64.93 -49.26
N THR A 789 -0.17 64.60 -50.46
CA THR A 789 -0.52 63.22 -50.87
C THR A 789 0.67 62.26 -50.81
N LYS A 790 1.87 62.70 -51.22
CA LYS A 790 3.11 61.91 -51.04
C LYS A 790 3.46 61.71 -49.57
N ALA A 791 3.31 62.75 -48.74
CA ALA A 791 3.55 62.67 -47.30
C ALA A 791 2.53 61.72 -46.64
N GLU A 792 1.26 61.75 -47.02
CA GLU A 792 0.21 60.89 -46.46
C GLU A 792 0.38 59.42 -46.80
N ASN A 793 0.71 59.10 -48.05
CA ASN A 793 1.09 57.74 -48.42
C ASN A 793 2.32 57.27 -47.60
N GLY A 794 3.30 58.16 -47.40
CA GLY A 794 4.46 57.91 -46.53
C GLY A 794 4.13 57.79 -45.03
N LYS A 795 3.09 58.46 -44.52
CA LYS A 795 2.66 58.39 -43.10
C LYS A 795 2.27 56.96 -42.70
N LEU A 796 1.60 56.20 -43.58
CA LEU A 796 1.19 54.83 -43.27
C LEU A 796 2.38 53.88 -43.11
N ASP A 797 3.31 53.88 -44.06
CA ASP A 797 4.50 53.01 -44.01
C ASP A 797 5.46 53.41 -42.88
N THR A 798 5.67 54.72 -42.65
CA THR A 798 6.48 55.19 -41.52
C THR A 798 5.82 54.93 -40.16
N LEU A 799 4.49 54.98 -40.06
CA LEU A 799 3.75 54.55 -38.86
C LEU A 799 3.88 53.04 -38.63
N LEU A 800 3.77 52.22 -39.68
CA LEU A 800 3.95 50.76 -39.58
C LEU A 800 5.39 50.39 -39.20
N LEU A 801 6.39 51.07 -39.76
CA LEU A 801 7.80 50.91 -39.41
C LEU A 801 8.06 51.36 -37.97
N SER A 802 7.51 52.51 -37.56
CA SER A 802 7.61 53.04 -36.19
C SER A 802 6.93 52.11 -35.17
N LYS A 803 5.75 51.56 -35.47
CA LYS A 803 5.09 50.54 -34.63
C LYS A 803 5.95 49.28 -34.49
N LYS A 804 6.48 48.75 -35.60
CA LYS A 804 7.41 47.59 -35.58
C LYS A 804 8.69 47.89 -34.79
N MET A 805 9.27 49.09 -34.95
CA MET A 805 10.47 49.51 -34.22
C MET A 805 10.20 49.66 -32.72
N ASN A 806 9.05 50.22 -32.34
CA ASN A 806 8.63 50.34 -30.94
C ASN A 806 8.27 48.98 -30.32
N GLU A 807 7.69 48.05 -31.07
CA GLU A 807 7.55 46.65 -30.65
C GLU A 807 8.89 45.96 -30.44
N LEU A 808 9.86 46.15 -31.34
CA LEU A 808 11.21 45.61 -31.19
C LEU A 808 11.91 46.23 -29.98
N HIS A 809 11.84 47.55 -29.78
CA HIS A 809 12.32 48.20 -28.56
C HIS A 809 11.62 47.71 -27.30
N LYS A 810 10.30 47.42 -27.34
CA LYS A 810 9.56 46.85 -26.20
C LYS A 810 9.98 45.40 -25.92
N LYS A 811 10.18 44.59 -26.97
CA LYS A 811 10.73 43.22 -26.89
C LYS A 811 12.14 43.24 -26.29
N ILE A 812 13.03 44.12 -26.78
CA ILE A 812 14.39 44.33 -26.27
C ILE A 812 14.35 44.79 -24.81
N LYS A 813 13.62 45.85 -24.46
CA LYS A 813 13.50 46.30 -23.05
C LYS A 813 12.95 45.21 -22.13
N ASN A 814 12.02 44.38 -22.60
CA ASN A 814 11.52 43.24 -21.85
C ASN A 814 12.57 42.11 -21.68
N THR A 815 13.35 41.78 -22.71
CA THR A 815 14.44 40.81 -22.58
C THR A 815 15.59 41.34 -21.74
N THR A 816 15.95 42.62 -21.85
CA THR A 816 16.93 43.28 -20.96
C THR A 816 16.42 43.30 -19.53
N LYS A 817 15.12 43.57 -19.27
CA LYS A 817 14.56 43.52 -17.91
C LYS A 817 14.55 42.08 -17.35
N LYS A 818 14.24 41.07 -18.15
CA LYS A 818 14.38 39.65 -17.74
C LYS A 818 15.82 39.27 -17.45
N MET A 819 16.76 39.67 -18.31
CA MET A 819 18.20 39.46 -18.12
C MET A 819 18.71 40.17 -16.87
N MET A 820 18.26 41.40 -16.59
CA MET A 820 18.56 42.13 -15.35
C MET A 820 17.98 41.44 -14.12
N SER A 821 16.77 40.86 -14.21
CA SER A 821 16.19 40.02 -13.15
C SER A 821 17.07 38.80 -12.88
N GLN A 822 17.43 38.06 -13.93
CA GLN A 822 18.29 36.87 -13.82
C GLN A 822 19.70 37.21 -13.33
N ILE A 823 20.28 38.36 -13.72
CA ILE A 823 21.56 38.85 -13.18
C ILE A 823 21.41 39.22 -11.70
N ALA A 824 20.31 39.88 -11.30
CA ALA A 824 20.05 40.19 -9.90
C ALA A 824 19.85 38.91 -9.06
N GLU A 825 19.04 37.97 -9.53
CA GLU A 825 18.81 36.65 -8.94
C GLU A 825 20.13 35.87 -8.79
N LEU A 826 20.95 35.80 -9.85
CA LEU A 826 22.28 35.18 -9.80
C LEU A 826 23.22 35.90 -8.83
N SER A 827 23.22 37.23 -8.79
CA SER A 827 24.05 37.99 -7.84
C SER A 827 23.62 37.77 -6.39
N MET A 828 22.31 37.63 -6.14
CA MET A 828 21.77 37.31 -4.82
C MET A 828 22.06 35.86 -4.42
N GLN A 829 21.98 34.91 -5.37
CA GLN A 829 22.39 33.52 -5.15
C GLN A 829 23.89 33.40 -4.90
N GLN A 830 24.73 34.16 -5.61
CA GLN A 830 26.17 34.24 -5.35
C GLN A 830 26.46 34.84 -3.97
N ALA A 831 25.82 35.95 -3.61
CA ALA A 831 25.96 36.55 -2.28
C ALA A 831 25.51 35.61 -1.15
N ASN A 832 24.40 34.89 -1.36
CA ASN A 832 23.92 33.88 -0.40
C ASN A 832 24.84 32.65 -0.34
N SER A 833 25.42 32.22 -1.47
CA SER A 833 26.43 31.15 -1.51
C SER A 833 27.70 31.53 -0.75
N ILE A 834 28.18 32.77 -0.92
CA ILE A 834 29.34 33.32 -0.18
C ILE A 834 29.03 33.36 1.32
N LYS A 835 27.86 33.87 1.73
CA LYS A 835 27.42 33.86 3.14
C LYS A 835 27.34 32.45 3.71
N LEU A 836 26.74 31.49 3.00
CA LEU A 836 26.65 30.10 3.43
C LEU A 836 28.03 29.42 3.52
N GLN A 837 28.99 29.77 2.65
CA GLN A 837 30.38 29.30 2.77
C GLN A 837 31.09 29.93 3.97
N GLU A 838 30.81 31.19 4.30
CA GLU A 838 31.36 31.87 5.48
C GLU A 838 30.75 31.32 6.78
N GLU A 839 29.43 31.12 6.83
CA GLU A 839 28.74 30.42 7.91
C GLU A 839 29.27 29.00 8.09
N LEU A 840 29.44 28.23 7.01
CA LEU A 840 30.03 26.89 7.06
C LEU A 840 31.45 26.92 7.62
N ARG A 841 32.32 27.83 7.16
CA ARG A 841 33.67 28.02 7.70
C ARG A 841 33.65 28.39 9.18
N ASN A 842 32.73 29.25 9.61
CA ASN A 842 32.61 29.66 10.99
C ASN A 842 32.06 28.52 11.88
N LYS A 843 31.11 27.71 11.39
CA LYS A 843 30.63 26.51 12.09
C LYS A 843 31.69 25.41 12.16
N VAL A 844 32.47 25.20 11.09
CA VAL A 844 33.64 24.29 11.09
C VAL A 844 34.67 24.74 12.13
N LYS A 845 35.07 26.02 12.14
CA LYS A 845 35.96 26.57 13.18
C LYS A 845 35.42 26.39 14.59
N ILE A 846 34.12 26.63 14.81
CA ILE A 846 33.48 26.38 16.12
C ILE A 846 33.62 24.90 16.49
N VAL A 847 33.32 23.98 15.58
CA VAL A 847 33.46 22.52 15.81
C VAL A 847 34.93 22.13 16.06
N GLU A 848 35.90 22.69 15.35
CA GLU A 848 37.34 22.52 15.61
C GLU A 848 37.73 23.02 17.02
N THR A 849 37.23 24.18 17.46
CA THR A 849 37.44 24.67 18.83
C THR A 849 36.72 23.83 19.89
N CYS A 850 35.57 23.25 19.58
CA CYS A 850 34.88 22.31 20.45
C CYS A 850 35.68 21.00 20.62
N TYR A 851 36.25 20.47 19.54
CA TYR A 851 37.10 19.28 19.58
C TYR A 851 38.38 19.53 20.38
N THR A 852 39.11 20.62 20.11
CA THR A 852 40.36 20.91 20.84
C THR A 852 40.12 21.23 22.33
N ARG A 853 39.00 21.88 22.69
CA ARG A 853 38.58 22.02 24.10
C ARG A 853 38.29 20.66 24.74
N MET A 854 37.58 19.77 24.05
CA MET A 854 37.26 18.43 24.54
C MET A 854 38.51 17.54 24.69
N GLU A 855 39.48 17.64 23.78
CA GLU A 855 40.80 16.98 23.90
C GLU A 855 41.60 17.48 25.11
N GLN A 856 41.42 18.75 25.49
CA GLN A 856 41.98 19.35 26.70
C GLN A 856 41.17 19.03 27.98
N GLY A 857 40.11 18.22 27.89
CA GLY A 857 39.25 17.86 29.02
C GLY A 857 38.29 18.96 29.47
N LEU A 858 38.12 20.03 28.68
CA LEU A 858 37.21 21.14 28.95
C LEU A 858 35.85 20.92 28.26
N PRO A 859 34.76 21.57 28.74
CA PRO A 859 33.47 21.54 28.06
C PRO A 859 33.57 22.03 26.60
N PRO A 860 32.87 21.40 25.63
CA PRO A 860 33.03 21.76 24.22
C PRO A 860 32.65 23.22 23.90
N SER A 861 31.60 23.75 24.51
CA SER A 861 31.12 25.12 24.33
C SER A 861 30.94 25.84 25.68
N GLU A 862 31.15 27.15 25.71
CA GLU A 862 30.82 28.00 26.87
C GLU A 862 29.33 27.93 27.25
N GLU A 863 28.44 27.71 26.28
CA GLU A 863 27.02 27.46 26.54
C GLU A 863 26.84 26.16 27.33
N THR A 864 27.52 25.07 26.92
CA THR A 864 27.49 23.79 27.65
C THR A 864 28.16 23.88 29.02
N GLU A 865 29.17 24.75 29.19
CA GLU A 865 29.77 25.04 30.49
C GLU A 865 28.79 25.80 31.40
N ILE A 866 28.04 26.77 30.86
CA ILE A 866 27.00 27.51 31.59
C ILE A 866 25.84 26.57 31.98
N GLU A 867 25.41 25.67 31.09
CA GLU A 867 24.40 24.65 31.41
C GLU A 867 24.90 23.64 32.45
N TRP A 868 26.16 23.20 32.37
CA TRP A 868 26.77 22.34 33.38
C TRP A 868 26.87 23.03 34.75
N LYS A 869 27.27 24.31 34.78
CA LYS A 869 27.29 25.14 35.99
C LYS A 869 25.88 25.34 36.56
N LYS A 870 24.87 25.59 35.72
CA LYS A 870 23.45 25.63 36.12
C LYS A 870 22.99 24.29 36.70
N MET A 871 23.31 23.16 36.06
CA MET A 871 22.98 21.82 36.56
C MET A 871 23.62 21.52 37.93
N ILE A 872 24.86 21.95 38.15
CA ILE A 872 25.52 21.84 39.46
C ILE A 872 24.83 22.74 40.49
N GLN A 873 24.50 23.99 40.14
CA GLN A 873 23.79 24.93 41.02
C GLN A 873 22.37 24.43 41.37
N ASP A 874 21.62 23.91 40.41
CA ASP A 874 20.30 23.32 40.60
C ASP A 874 20.36 22.05 41.46
N LYS A 875 21.39 21.21 41.31
CA LYS A 875 21.64 20.07 42.19
C LYS A 875 21.92 20.51 43.63
N HIS A 876 22.75 21.55 43.82
CA HIS A 876 23.01 22.12 45.13
C HIS A 876 21.76 22.79 45.73
N ARG A 877 20.94 23.48 44.92
CA ARG A 877 19.68 24.08 45.37
C ARG A 877 18.71 23.00 45.84
N ARG A 878 18.46 21.97 45.04
CA ARG A 878 17.60 20.82 45.41
C ARG A 878 18.11 20.05 46.65
N GLN A 879 19.42 20.04 46.87
CA GLN A 879 20.00 19.42 48.05
C GLN A 879 19.77 20.30 49.30
N LYS A 880 20.00 21.62 49.22
CA LYS A 880 19.64 22.57 50.29
C LYS A 880 18.14 22.61 50.58
N GLU A 881 17.29 22.57 49.55
CA GLU A 881 15.82 22.48 49.69
C GLU A 881 15.41 21.21 50.47
N LYS A 882 16.11 20.09 50.29
CA LYS A 882 15.90 18.87 51.09
C LYS A 882 16.40 19.01 52.53
N GLU A 883 17.60 19.56 52.72
CA GLU A 883 18.18 19.80 54.05
C GLU A 883 17.34 20.79 54.87
N GLN A 884 16.78 21.82 54.23
CA GLN A 884 15.83 22.75 54.85
C GLN A 884 14.49 22.07 55.18
N LYS A 885 13.92 21.27 54.27
CA LYS A 885 12.68 20.53 54.58
C LYS A 885 12.83 19.49 55.68
N ALA A 886 14.02 18.91 55.85
CA ALA A 886 14.31 18.04 56.99
C ALA A 886 14.25 18.83 58.32
N ARG A 887 14.94 19.98 58.39
CA ARG A 887 14.92 20.84 59.58
C ARG A 887 13.52 21.38 59.90
N MET A 888 12.78 21.84 58.90
CA MET A 888 11.40 22.30 59.11
C MET A 888 10.51 21.20 59.71
N ALA A 889 10.72 19.93 59.34
CA ALA A 889 9.98 18.80 59.93
C ALA A 889 10.45 18.48 61.37
N GLU A 890 11.75 18.55 61.64
CA GLU A 890 12.32 18.41 63.00
C GLU A 890 11.90 19.57 63.94
N GLU A 891 11.65 20.75 63.39
CA GLU A 891 11.11 21.92 64.08
C GLU A 891 9.57 21.79 64.29
N GLU A 892 8.81 21.35 63.28
CA GLU A 892 7.37 21.08 63.38
C GLU A 892 7.05 20.00 64.44
N GLU A 893 7.87 18.95 64.57
CA GLU A 893 7.73 17.95 65.64
C GLU A 893 8.04 18.51 67.05
N GLN A 894 8.91 19.52 67.18
CA GLN A 894 9.20 20.17 68.46
C GLN A 894 8.10 21.15 68.91
N HIS A 895 7.33 21.71 67.97
CA HIS A 895 6.24 22.66 68.26
C HIS A 895 4.87 21.98 68.53
N LEU A 896 4.81 20.64 68.55
CA LEU A 896 3.65 19.83 68.91
C LEU A 896 3.62 19.49 70.41
N LEU A 897 2.65 20.04 71.14
CA LEU A 897 2.42 19.62 72.53
C LEU A 897 1.79 18.21 72.59
N PRO A 898 1.98 17.43 73.68
CA PRO A 898 1.37 16.11 73.88
C PRO A 898 -0.16 16.05 73.79
N ASN A 899 -0.82 17.21 73.81
CA ASN A 899 -2.27 17.36 73.72
C ASN A 899 -2.76 17.58 72.26
N GLY A 900 -1.86 17.51 71.26
CA GLY A 900 -2.21 17.66 69.84
C GLY A 900 -2.39 19.11 69.36
N ALA A 901 -2.03 20.11 70.17
CA ALA A 901 -2.06 21.52 69.79
C ALA A 901 -0.67 22.00 69.35
N TYR A 902 -0.61 22.63 68.17
CA TYR A 902 0.60 23.26 67.63
C TYR A 902 0.78 24.67 68.22
N THR A 903 2.00 25.01 68.67
CA THR A 903 2.28 26.30 69.33
C THR A 903 3.64 26.88 68.93
N THR A 904 3.61 28.07 68.34
CA THR A 904 4.79 28.87 67.95
C THR A 904 5.41 29.66 69.10
N ALA A 905 4.91 29.55 70.33
CA ALA A 905 5.50 30.20 71.49
C ALA A 905 6.74 29.43 72.00
N GLU A 906 7.91 30.08 72.00
CA GLU A 906 9.12 29.58 72.67
C GLU A 906 8.81 29.29 74.16
N GLN A 907 9.12 28.08 74.64
CA GLN A 907 9.02 27.80 76.08
C GLN A 907 10.03 28.66 76.84
N ARG A 908 9.55 29.51 77.75
CA ARG A 908 10.42 30.38 78.54
C ARG A 908 11.37 29.54 79.42
N PRO A 909 12.70 29.77 79.37
CA PRO A 909 13.63 29.11 80.28
C PRO A 909 13.34 29.52 81.73
N ASN A 910 12.71 28.62 82.49
CA ASN A 910 12.32 28.89 83.88
C ASN A 910 13.46 28.70 84.89
N ALA A 911 14.66 28.32 84.44
CA ALA A 911 15.87 28.23 85.25
C ALA A 911 17.14 28.49 84.42
N TYR A 912 18.22 28.86 85.11
CA TYR A 912 19.59 28.87 84.58
C TYR A 912 20.43 27.77 85.25
N ILE A 913 21.45 27.30 84.54
CA ILE A 913 22.48 26.38 85.04
C ILE A 913 23.80 27.16 85.06
N PRO A 914 24.37 27.50 86.23
CA PRO A 914 25.67 28.15 86.32
C PRO A 914 26.79 27.27 85.75
N GLU A 915 27.70 27.86 85.00
CA GLU A 915 28.80 27.16 84.30
C GLU A 915 30.12 27.13 85.12
N ASP A 916 30.10 27.57 86.37
CA ASP A 916 31.27 27.58 87.26
C ASP A 916 31.64 26.14 87.71
N GLU A 917 32.83 25.67 87.33
CA GLU A 917 33.33 24.28 87.48
C GLU A 917 33.47 23.75 88.93
N THR A 918 33.02 24.49 89.95
CA THR A 918 33.13 24.13 91.37
C THR A 918 31.79 23.84 92.07
N ALA A 919 30.66 23.80 91.35
CA ALA A 919 29.36 23.40 91.90
C ALA A 919 28.56 22.49 90.94
N LEU A 920 27.82 21.52 91.48
CA LEU A 920 26.99 20.61 90.68
C LEU A 920 25.81 21.33 90.02
N PRO A 921 25.45 20.99 88.76
CA PRO A 921 24.47 21.72 87.95
C PRO A 921 23.03 21.41 88.40
N LEU A 922 22.56 22.11 89.43
CA LEU A 922 21.16 22.14 89.84
C LEU A 922 20.48 23.40 89.29
N PRO A 923 19.39 23.28 88.50
CA PRO A 923 18.73 24.42 87.88
C PRO A 923 18.13 25.35 88.93
N ARG A 924 18.49 26.64 88.88
CA ARG A 924 17.96 27.67 89.79
C ARG A 924 16.97 28.57 89.06
N PRO A 925 15.78 28.84 89.62
CA PRO A 925 14.81 29.74 89.00
C PRO A 925 15.35 31.18 88.97
N TYR A 926 15.02 31.90 87.89
CA TYR A 926 15.35 33.33 87.79
C TYR A 926 14.63 34.11 88.90
N GLY A 927 15.34 35.05 89.53
CA GLY A 927 14.77 35.94 90.54
C GLY A 927 13.86 37.01 89.95
N ILE A 928 13.40 37.93 90.81
CA ILE A 928 12.41 38.99 90.49
C ILE A 928 12.85 39.92 89.33
N LEU A 929 14.14 39.91 88.96
CA LEU A 929 14.71 40.66 87.83
C LEU A 929 15.18 39.70 86.72
N ALA A 930 14.23 39.08 86.00
CA ALA A 930 14.54 38.27 84.82
C ALA A 930 14.87 39.15 83.59
N PRO A 931 15.91 38.84 82.80
CA PRO A 931 16.30 39.66 81.64
C PRO A 931 15.28 39.55 80.49
N PHE A 932 14.96 40.69 79.88
CA PHE A 932 14.01 40.79 78.76
C PHE A 932 14.73 40.67 77.40
N LYS A 933 14.25 39.76 76.54
CA LYS A 933 14.74 39.57 75.15
C LYS A 933 14.26 40.75 74.29
N PRO A 934 15.14 41.60 73.72
CA PRO A 934 14.73 42.75 72.92
C PRO A 934 13.94 42.34 71.67
N SER A 935 12.94 43.14 71.29
CA SER A 935 12.17 42.95 70.06
C SER A 935 13.03 43.21 68.81
N GLU A 936 12.92 42.36 67.80
CA GLU A 936 13.64 42.56 66.53
C GLU A 936 13.06 43.73 65.71
N THR A 937 13.91 44.40 64.93
CA THR A 937 13.56 45.59 64.15
C THR A 937 12.74 45.26 62.90
N GLY A 938 11.66 46.01 62.67
CA GLY A 938 10.69 45.75 61.61
C GLY A 938 11.22 45.79 60.16
N SER A 939 10.57 45.02 59.28
CA SER A 939 11.03 44.64 57.93
C SER A 939 10.93 45.74 56.85
N ASN A 940 11.34 46.98 57.14
CA ASN A 940 11.22 48.12 56.22
C ASN A 940 12.55 48.77 55.76
N MET A 941 13.72 48.27 56.18
CA MET A 941 15.01 48.75 55.67
C MET A 941 15.34 48.20 54.27
N ARG A 942 14.82 48.86 53.23
CA ARG A 942 15.10 48.52 51.83
C ARG A 942 16.54 48.87 51.40
N HIS A 943 17.31 47.83 51.06
CA HIS A 943 18.46 47.80 50.14
C HIS A 943 19.26 49.11 49.88
N ILE A 944 20.24 49.42 50.73
CA ILE A 944 21.34 50.32 50.34
C ILE A 944 22.30 49.56 49.41
N ARG A 945 22.38 49.96 48.13
CA ARG A 945 23.42 49.44 47.20
C ARG A 945 24.78 50.02 47.59
N LYS A 946 25.76 49.16 47.89
CA LYS A 946 27.15 49.58 48.08
C LYS A 946 27.75 50.04 46.74
N PRO A 947 28.47 51.17 46.67
CA PRO A 947 29.12 51.62 45.44
C PRO A 947 30.29 50.71 45.07
N ILE A 948 30.49 50.50 43.76
CA ILE A 948 31.59 49.69 43.23
C ILE A 948 32.83 50.57 43.10
N VAL A 949 33.92 50.19 43.77
CA VAL A 949 35.23 50.84 43.66
C VAL A 949 35.86 50.47 42.32
N LYS A 950 36.28 51.46 41.53
CA LYS A 950 37.11 51.22 40.34
C LYS A 950 38.56 50.94 40.76
N PRO A 951 39.26 49.96 40.16
CA PRO A 951 40.70 49.79 40.38
C PRO A 951 41.47 51.01 39.83
N ILE A 952 42.64 51.26 40.41
CA ILE A 952 43.57 52.32 40.00
C ILE A 952 44.58 51.73 39.02
N GLU A 953 44.91 52.49 37.97
CA GLU A 953 45.96 52.15 37.01
C GLU A 953 47.35 52.50 37.58
N ILE A 954 48.31 51.57 37.43
CA ILE A 954 49.77 51.76 37.58
C ILE A 954 50.43 50.96 36.44
#